data_AF-K0KSP4-F1
#
_entry.id   AF-K0KSP4-F1
#
_cell.length_a   1.000
_cell.length_b   1.000
_cell.length_c   1.000
_cell.angle_alpha   90.00
_cell.angle_beta   90.00
_cell.angle_gamma   90.00
#
_symmetry.space_group_name_H-M   'P 1'
#
loop_
_entity.id
_entity.type
_entity.pdbx_description
1 polymer ?
#
loop_
_entity_poly.entity_id
_entity_poly.type
_entity_poly.pdbx_seq_one_letter_code
_entity_poly.pdbx_strand_id
1 'polypeptide(L)'
;MNSYLQKTKIHLNHLNNSLSRFKIYQILKLRFLTILLSLGFIFGIWLIPYNKIDSYSYTPLKQEQSKDQKSDLDIKPYDLYDQDFKDFNEVSNPDSSSNSKFIFINNKYPISKGYENIIKSTDPENFINYSIEKKCELYFNELYNKTPNWSLDELEIGYPYNGFIFDTKEQFFKDRENDFKQSLEDKDSISDEDLKKLIDEKNLKFKWESQYRQAYKESEDTETYITSQLTNLRVFSQCYLDPKTSPQEQFKIDNMNGNITCDSNEERLFKFLTRKLPIYKRWNNETLQQLPIIENYLNNVEYKTNLTETQLPKNQTKCFTRSLMNSFNGQGIVISAADKHLDELSSLILVLRAINNKLPIQIIHRGDLNSTSQDALINVSRSLDLNLNKINSFKSYIQSNFQHLRELNIETIFPPQEIWFVDTTPAINPNDQRFITYGNKLLTLLFSSFEDTVLIDTDTVPFVDIKEFILDSNVYQQKGAFFFKDRQLYDHITGPEATFFKKLLPTRLDSSFFQIPELTNFTMQNRFFGDMKKHIQESGMVAINKKNHMRSTLTINVLQMWHAVTTRVHGDKELFWLGFSIAGDENYYLNKHGVGAVGQINPNSNRLLGDKDDSRRSKLKSHQLCTTHPAHLSGLDDHTLLWMNSGFITCKRENEASKDITMDLYKNVFDNEEQLKKNYQGPLKISAILVPPPQERVINNDLGEPSSGWDVMFGCGGYLYCAYDNIGGSNDSYYQGTLVEYDDNQQLLYDYLGELWVNYDKVLK
;
A
#
# COMPACT_ATOMS: atom_id res chain seq x y z
N MET A 1 -44.44 5.30 51.76
CA MET A 1 -45.87 5.48 51.43
C MET A 1 -46.03 5.18 49.94
N ASN A 2 -46.29 3.92 49.61
CA ASN A 2 -47.59 3.42 49.09
C ASN A 2 -47.86 3.92 47.66
N SER A 3 -47.60 3.09 46.64
CA SER A 3 -48.55 2.11 46.03
C SER A 3 -49.59 2.84 45.16
N TYR A 4 -49.76 2.55 43.88
CA TYR A 4 -50.43 1.37 43.32
C TYR A 4 -50.48 1.57 41.80
N LEU A 5 -50.47 0.49 41.01
CA LEU A 5 -51.57 0.21 40.06
C LEU A 5 -51.43 -1.18 39.43
N GLN A 6 -52.56 -1.87 39.41
CA GLN A 6 -52.79 -3.28 39.09
C GLN A 6 -52.85 -3.57 37.58
N LYS A 7 -52.58 -4.85 37.28
CA LYS A 7 -52.89 -5.62 36.06
C LYS A 7 -54.39 -5.60 35.70
N THR A 8 -54.76 -5.87 34.44
CA THR A 8 -55.44 -7.12 33.98
C THR A 8 -55.68 -7.16 32.45
N LYS A 9 -55.44 -8.34 31.86
CA LYS A 9 -55.63 -8.84 30.46
C LYS A 9 -57.07 -8.74 29.94
N ILE A 10 -57.33 -8.80 28.61
CA ILE A 10 -58.20 -9.79 27.90
C ILE A 10 -57.82 -9.88 26.38
N HIS A 11 -57.91 -11.11 25.83
CA HIS A 11 -57.72 -11.59 24.44
C HIS A 11 -58.69 -11.02 23.38
N LEU A 12 -58.30 -11.08 22.09
CA LEU A 12 -59.24 -11.34 20.97
C LEU A 12 -58.57 -12.04 19.77
N ASN A 13 -59.41 -12.81 19.08
CA ASN A 13 -59.16 -13.87 18.11
C ASN A 13 -59.53 -13.41 16.69
N HIS A 14 -58.86 -13.96 15.67
CA HIS A 14 -59.32 -14.29 14.30
C HIS A 14 -59.80 -13.24 13.25
N LEU A 15 -59.19 -13.41 12.05
CA LEU A 15 -59.66 -13.20 10.65
C LEU A 15 -59.85 -11.75 10.12
N ASN A 16 -59.67 -11.44 8.83
CA ASN A 16 -58.72 -11.75 7.76
C ASN A 16 -59.03 -10.74 6.63
N ASN A 17 -58.02 -10.38 5.83
CA ASN A 17 -58.11 -9.86 4.45
C ASN A 17 -58.91 -8.58 4.11
N SER A 18 -58.23 -7.43 4.14
CA SER A 18 -58.34 -6.39 3.09
C SER A 18 -57.13 -5.44 2.99
N LEU A 19 -55.93 -5.90 3.36
CA LEU A 19 -54.70 -5.08 3.37
C LEU A 19 -53.69 -5.52 2.29
N SER A 20 -54.05 -5.39 1.02
CA SER A 20 -53.08 -5.54 -0.08
C SER A 20 -53.05 -4.39 -1.10
N ARG A 21 -53.89 -3.35 -0.96
CA ARG A 21 -53.89 -2.21 -1.89
C ARG A 21 -53.41 -0.88 -1.29
N PHE A 22 -53.36 -0.73 0.03
CA PHE A 22 -52.91 0.51 0.68
C PHE A 22 -51.39 0.61 0.93
N LYS A 23 -50.66 -0.51 0.97
CA LYS A 23 -49.20 -0.51 1.19
C LYS A 23 -48.38 -0.22 -0.08
N ILE A 24 -48.92 -0.46 -1.28
CA ILE A 24 -48.23 -0.17 -2.54
C ILE A 24 -48.22 1.34 -2.83
N TYR A 25 -49.28 2.05 -2.43
CA TYR A 25 -49.37 3.50 -2.65
C TYR A 25 -48.45 4.32 -1.70
N GLN A 26 -48.21 3.85 -0.46
CA GLN A 26 -47.27 4.50 0.46
C GLN A 26 -45.80 4.23 0.11
N ILE A 27 -45.46 3.05 -0.42
CA ILE A 27 -44.09 2.72 -0.84
C ILE A 27 -43.68 3.47 -2.11
N LEU A 28 -44.61 3.67 -3.06
CA LEU A 28 -44.37 4.49 -4.26
C LEU A 28 -44.22 5.98 -3.91
N LYS A 29 -44.95 6.48 -2.91
CA LYS A 29 -44.84 7.89 -2.46
C LYS A 29 -43.53 8.17 -1.72
N LEU A 30 -42.99 7.20 -0.95
CA LEU A 30 -41.67 7.34 -0.30
C LEU A 30 -40.49 7.26 -1.28
N ARG A 31 -40.58 6.45 -2.35
CA ARG A 31 -39.55 6.37 -3.38
C ARG A 31 -39.52 7.60 -4.30
N PHE A 32 -40.67 8.23 -4.57
CA PHE A 32 -40.72 9.48 -5.33
C PHE A 32 -40.20 10.68 -4.53
N LEU A 33 -40.43 10.71 -3.20
CA LEU A 33 -39.92 11.77 -2.32
C LEU A 33 -38.40 11.71 -2.14
N THR A 34 -37.81 10.50 -2.11
CA THR A 34 -36.37 10.30 -1.98
C THR A 34 -35.61 10.62 -3.27
N ILE A 35 -36.22 10.41 -4.44
CA ILE A 35 -35.66 10.83 -5.74
C ILE A 35 -35.75 12.35 -5.93
N LEU A 36 -36.82 13.01 -5.45
CA LEU A 36 -36.92 14.48 -5.45
C LEU A 36 -35.99 15.15 -4.44
N LEU A 37 -35.74 14.54 -3.28
CA LEU A 37 -34.79 15.04 -2.27
C LEU A 37 -33.32 14.86 -2.69
N SER A 38 -33.00 13.86 -3.52
CA SER A 38 -31.65 13.67 -4.07
C SER A 38 -31.38 14.56 -5.29
N LEU A 39 -32.40 14.87 -6.10
CA LEU A 39 -32.28 15.87 -7.18
C LEU A 39 -32.23 17.32 -6.66
N GLY A 40 -32.87 17.62 -5.53
CA GLY A 40 -32.80 18.94 -4.87
C GLY A 40 -31.45 19.24 -4.19
N PHE A 41 -30.66 18.21 -3.86
CA PHE A 41 -29.33 18.38 -3.25
C PHE A 41 -28.21 18.63 -4.27
N ILE A 42 -28.44 18.27 -5.54
CA ILE A 42 -27.45 18.46 -6.63
C ILE A 42 -27.55 19.88 -7.26
N PHE A 43 -28.66 20.60 -7.07
CA PHE A 43 -28.86 21.95 -7.61
C PHE A 43 -28.97 23.08 -6.55
N GLY A 44 -28.80 22.78 -5.26
CA GLY A 44 -29.03 23.71 -4.14
C GLY A 44 -27.79 24.31 -3.46
N ILE A 45 -26.60 24.22 -4.06
CA ILE A 45 -25.34 24.79 -3.49
C ILE A 45 -24.98 26.16 -4.10
N TRP A 46 -25.73 26.64 -5.09
CA TRP A 46 -25.58 28.02 -5.57
C TRP A 46 -26.83 28.81 -5.21
N LEU A 47 -26.62 29.92 -4.48
CA LEU A 47 -27.58 30.93 -3.98
C LEU A 47 -27.90 30.81 -2.48
N ILE A 48 -27.11 31.53 -1.64
CA ILE A 48 -27.55 32.50 -0.60
C ILE A 48 -26.28 33.12 0.06
N PRO A 49 -26.28 34.41 0.44
CA PRO A 49 -25.11 35.29 0.39
C PRO A 49 -24.32 35.34 1.71
N TYR A 50 -22.99 35.43 1.58
CA TYR A 50 -22.06 35.68 2.68
C TYR A 50 -22.06 37.18 3.04
N ASN A 51 -22.79 37.55 4.09
CA ASN A 51 -22.54 38.77 4.85
C ASN A 51 -22.92 38.55 6.32
N LYS A 52 -22.01 38.97 7.21
CA LYS A 52 -22.02 38.94 8.68
C LYS A 52 -21.58 37.63 9.36
N ILE A 53 -20.31 37.61 9.74
CA ILE A 53 -19.91 37.18 11.09
C ILE A 53 -19.14 38.34 11.72
N ASP A 54 -19.58 38.70 12.92
CA ASP A 54 -19.15 39.82 13.72
C ASP A 54 -17.72 39.67 14.28
N SER A 55 -17.17 40.84 14.54
CA SER A 55 -15.91 41.19 15.19
C SER A 55 -15.56 40.36 16.44
N TYR A 56 -14.35 39.79 16.44
CA TYR A 56 -13.58 39.61 17.67
C TYR A 56 -12.50 40.69 17.77
N SER A 57 -12.58 41.44 18.85
CA SER A 57 -11.76 42.58 19.26
C SER A 57 -10.29 42.20 19.42
N TYR A 58 -9.43 42.75 18.56
CA TYR A 58 -7.99 42.75 18.72
C TYR A 58 -7.58 43.92 19.63
N THR A 59 -6.84 43.63 20.71
CA THR A 59 -6.22 44.64 21.56
C THR A 59 -4.87 45.03 20.93
N PRO A 60 -4.60 46.31 20.62
CA PRO A 60 -3.35 46.67 19.96
C PRO A 60 -2.21 46.78 20.97
N LEU A 61 -1.17 45.95 20.78
CA LEU A 61 0.16 46.19 21.34
C LEU A 61 0.77 47.41 20.63
N LYS A 62 1.20 48.40 21.43
CA LYS A 62 1.84 49.64 20.99
C LYS A 62 3.09 49.35 20.16
N GLN A 63 3.12 49.88 18.94
CA GLN A 63 4.34 50.08 18.16
C GLN A 63 5.12 51.26 18.75
N GLU A 64 6.36 51.01 19.19
CA GLU A 64 7.40 52.04 19.22
C GLU A 64 8.03 52.12 17.83
N GLN A 65 8.15 53.35 17.33
CA GLN A 65 8.73 53.69 16.04
C GLN A 65 10.25 53.51 16.05
N SER A 66 10.80 52.86 15.01
CA SER A 66 12.11 53.25 14.50
C SER A 66 12.15 53.11 12.97
N LYS A 67 12.64 54.17 12.35
CA LYS A 67 12.70 54.46 10.91
C LYS A 67 13.77 53.64 10.17
N ASP A 68 13.53 53.57 8.85
CA ASP A 68 14.50 53.46 7.75
C ASP A 68 15.44 52.25 7.71
N GLN A 69 15.22 51.36 6.73
CA GLN A 69 16.25 50.96 5.77
C GLN A 69 15.63 50.27 4.53
N LYS A 70 16.00 50.79 3.36
CA LYS A 70 15.70 50.26 2.01
C LYS A 70 16.21 48.83 1.87
N SER A 71 15.39 47.92 1.34
CA SER A 71 15.82 46.62 0.82
C SER A 71 15.94 46.67 -0.70
N ASP A 72 17.17 46.77 -1.21
CA ASP A 72 17.51 46.32 -2.56
C ASP A 72 17.81 44.82 -2.48
N LEU A 73 16.92 43.97 -2.97
CA LEU A 73 17.21 42.57 -3.29
C LEU A 73 16.35 42.18 -4.50
N ASP A 74 16.86 42.52 -5.69
CA ASP A 74 16.48 41.91 -6.96
C ASP A 74 16.90 40.44 -6.94
N ILE A 75 15.94 39.52 -6.85
CA ILE A 75 16.16 38.08 -7.04
C ILE A 75 15.66 37.73 -8.44
N LYS A 76 16.60 37.39 -9.34
CA LYS A 76 16.29 36.84 -10.66
C LYS A 76 15.84 35.36 -10.55
N PRO A 77 14.93 34.87 -11.43
CA PRO A 77 14.42 33.50 -11.38
C PRO A 77 15.49 32.47 -11.77
N TYR A 78 15.43 31.31 -11.13
CA TYR A 78 16.41 30.23 -11.19
C TYR A 78 16.19 29.25 -12.35
N ASP A 79 17.20 29.11 -13.22
CA ASP A 79 17.39 28.01 -14.20
C ASP A 79 18.08 26.77 -13.58
N LEU A 80 17.89 26.50 -12.28
CA LEU A 80 18.70 25.49 -11.55
C LEU A 80 18.32 24.02 -11.79
N TYR A 81 17.13 23.74 -12.32
CA TYR A 81 16.60 22.37 -12.31
C TYR A 81 17.33 21.39 -13.25
N ASP A 82 18.03 21.88 -14.28
CA ASP A 82 18.73 21.03 -15.26
C ASP A 82 20.22 20.79 -14.90
N GLN A 83 20.81 21.63 -14.03
CA GLN A 83 22.14 21.40 -13.45
C GLN A 83 22.12 20.43 -12.26
N ASP A 84 20.97 20.33 -11.58
CA ASP A 84 20.74 19.48 -10.39
C ASP A 84 20.94 17.96 -10.64
N PHE A 85 20.88 17.51 -11.90
CA PHE A 85 21.09 16.12 -12.29
C PHE A 85 22.57 15.73 -12.45
N LYS A 86 23.47 16.71 -12.63
CA LYS A 86 24.92 16.46 -12.78
C LYS A 86 25.64 16.35 -11.43
N ASP A 87 25.28 17.18 -10.45
CA ASP A 87 25.96 17.19 -9.14
C ASP A 87 25.72 15.92 -8.31
N PHE A 88 24.62 15.18 -8.55
CA PHE A 88 24.39 13.89 -7.89
C PHE A 88 25.27 12.77 -8.47
N ASN A 89 25.62 12.85 -9.75
CA ASN A 89 26.52 11.90 -10.42
C ASN A 89 28.00 12.18 -10.10
N GLU A 90 28.38 13.41 -9.77
CA GLU A 90 29.77 13.73 -9.38
C GLU A 90 30.13 13.35 -7.93
N VAL A 91 29.15 13.09 -7.06
CA VAL A 91 29.39 12.63 -5.66
C VAL A 91 29.40 11.09 -5.55
N SER A 92 29.11 10.35 -6.62
CA SER A 92 29.02 8.88 -6.63
C SER A 92 30.20 8.20 -7.33
N ASN A 93 31.42 8.68 -7.07
CA ASN A 93 32.63 7.89 -7.35
C ASN A 93 33.13 7.28 -6.03
N PRO A 94 32.81 6.02 -5.70
CA PRO A 94 33.30 5.37 -4.50
C PRO A 94 34.73 4.89 -4.77
N ASP A 95 35.67 5.84 -4.79
CA ASP A 95 37.07 5.48 -4.68
C ASP A 95 37.34 5.16 -3.21
N SER A 96 37.47 3.86 -2.94
CA SER A 96 37.78 3.27 -1.65
C SER A 96 39.19 3.68 -1.21
N SER A 97 39.38 4.90 -0.68
CA SER A 97 40.58 5.29 0.10
C SER A 97 40.60 6.74 0.60
N SER A 98 39.52 7.30 1.16
CA SER A 98 39.67 8.49 1.99
C SER A 98 38.87 8.44 3.28
N ASN A 99 39.58 8.20 4.39
CA ASN A 99 39.19 8.64 5.73
C ASN A 99 39.17 10.18 5.74
N SER A 100 38.18 10.81 5.11
CA SER A 100 38.02 12.25 5.24
C SER A 100 37.50 12.55 6.66
N LYS A 101 38.24 13.38 7.40
CA LYS A 101 37.92 13.82 8.77
C LYS A 101 36.69 14.74 8.86
N PHE A 102 36.00 15.00 7.76
CA PHE A 102 34.96 16.03 7.67
C PHE A 102 33.67 15.47 7.08
N ILE A 103 32.58 15.58 7.83
CA ILE A 103 31.22 15.32 7.33
C ILE A 103 30.71 16.63 6.73
N PHE A 104 30.62 16.70 5.40
CA PHE A 104 29.97 17.82 4.74
C PHE A 104 28.45 17.68 4.89
N ILE A 105 27.84 18.57 5.67
CA ILE A 105 26.39 18.68 5.76
C ILE A 105 25.92 19.43 4.51
N ASN A 106 25.16 18.75 3.66
CA ASN A 106 24.56 19.38 2.50
C ASN A 106 23.42 20.30 2.97
N ASN A 107 23.57 21.62 2.77
CA ASN A 107 22.54 22.61 3.11
C ASN A 107 21.29 22.52 2.20
N LYS A 108 21.26 21.61 1.22
CA LYS A 108 20.13 21.40 0.29
C LYS A 108 18.89 20.81 0.95
N TYR A 109 19.04 20.10 2.07
CA TYR A 109 17.91 19.45 2.76
C TYR A 109 17.86 19.85 4.24
N PRO A 110 16.65 20.00 4.81
CA PRO A 110 16.50 20.38 6.21
C PRO A 110 17.10 19.32 7.13
N ILE A 111 17.90 19.76 8.09
CA ILE A 111 18.42 18.90 9.16
C ILE A 111 17.28 18.68 10.16
N SER A 112 17.18 17.47 10.72
CA SER A 112 16.19 17.22 11.77
C SER A 112 16.43 18.15 12.95
N LYS A 113 15.35 18.65 13.58
CA LYS A 113 15.48 19.50 14.78
C LYS A 113 16.31 18.83 15.88
N GLY A 114 16.19 17.51 16.03
CA GLY A 114 17.01 16.73 16.97
C GLY A 114 18.51 16.84 16.69
N TYR A 115 18.94 16.63 15.45
CA TYR A 115 20.34 16.78 15.07
C TYR A 115 20.82 18.22 15.12
N GLU A 116 19.99 19.20 14.73
CA GLU A 116 20.34 20.61 14.90
C GLU A 116 20.63 20.97 16.36
N ASN A 117 19.79 20.50 17.29
CA ASN A 117 19.98 20.75 18.71
C ASN A 117 21.26 20.10 19.22
N ILE A 118 21.57 18.87 18.77
CA ILE A 118 22.85 18.22 19.10
C ILE A 118 24.04 19.02 18.59
N ILE A 119 24.05 19.42 17.31
CA ILE A 119 25.16 20.17 16.70
C ILE A 119 25.36 21.53 17.40
N LYS A 120 24.28 22.17 17.85
CA LYS A 120 24.34 23.46 18.56
C LYS A 120 24.77 23.33 20.03
N SER A 121 24.46 22.22 20.68
CA SER A 121 24.68 22.02 22.13
C SER A 121 25.95 21.23 22.45
N THR A 122 26.40 20.38 21.54
CA THR A 122 27.49 19.43 21.74
C THR A 122 28.42 19.46 20.55
N ASP A 123 29.73 19.39 20.80
CA ASP A 123 30.72 19.24 19.74
C ASP A 123 30.49 17.91 18.98
N PRO A 124 30.25 17.94 17.64
CA PRO A 124 29.93 16.74 16.87
C PRO A 124 31.02 15.66 16.92
N GLU A 125 32.30 16.04 16.97
CA GLU A 125 33.41 15.08 17.07
C GLU A 125 33.35 14.30 18.39
N ASN A 126 33.07 14.99 19.49
CA ASN A 126 32.83 14.34 20.77
C ASN A 126 31.57 13.47 20.76
N PHE A 127 30.47 13.95 20.15
CA PHE A 127 29.21 13.20 20.09
C PHE A 127 29.39 11.84 19.40
N ILE A 128 30.11 11.80 18.27
CA ILE A 128 30.36 10.56 17.52
C ILE A 128 31.05 9.49 18.38
N ASN A 129 31.93 9.91 19.29
CA ASN A 129 32.71 9.02 20.15
C ASN A 129 31.98 8.58 21.43
N TYR A 130 30.82 9.13 21.74
CA TYR A 130 30.04 8.72 22.90
C TYR A 130 29.44 7.30 22.74
N SER A 131 29.23 6.62 23.87
CA SER A 131 28.49 5.36 23.90
C SER A 131 27.07 5.56 23.35
N ILE A 132 26.48 4.50 22.81
CA ILE A 132 25.11 4.56 22.27
C ILE A 132 24.11 5.04 23.33
N GLU A 133 24.24 4.57 24.57
CA GLU A 133 23.45 5.03 25.71
C GLU A 133 23.52 6.55 25.87
N LYS A 134 24.74 7.11 25.87
CA LYS A 134 24.94 8.54 26.06
C LYS A 134 24.41 9.36 24.87
N LYS A 135 24.56 8.85 23.65
CA LYS A 135 24.01 9.47 22.43
C LYS A 135 22.48 9.54 22.48
N CYS A 136 21.84 8.44 22.83
CA CYS A 136 20.39 8.35 22.99
C CYS A 136 19.89 9.29 24.11
N GLU A 137 20.55 9.29 25.27
CA GLU A 137 20.24 10.18 26.38
C GLU A 137 20.29 11.66 25.94
N LEU A 138 21.39 12.07 25.30
CA LEU A 138 21.57 13.47 24.86
C LEU A 138 20.57 13.87 23.79
N TYR A 139 20.36 13.02 22.79
CA TYR A 139 19.44 13.31 21.67
C TYR A 139 18.03 13.59 22.17
N PHE A 140 17.47 12.68 22.97
CA PHE A 140 16.13 12.87 23.49
C PHE A 140 16.07 13.97 24.56
N ASN A 141 17.10 14.16 25.39
CA ASN A 141 17.13 15.28 26.34
C ASN A 141 17.01 16.63 25.62
N GLU A 142 17.83 16.83 24.59
CA GLU A 142 17.76 18.04 23.79
C GLU A 142 16.41 18.19 23.08
N LEU A 143 15.86 17.09 22.54
CA LEU A 143 14.56 17.12 21.88
C LEU A 143 13.42 17.51 22.84
N TYR A 144 13.40 16.96 24.07
CA TYR A 144 12.42 17.34 25.10
C TYR A 144 12.60 18.79 25.59
N ASN A 145 13.85 19.24 25.77
CA ASN A 145 14.12 20.57 26.32
C ASN A 145 13.89 21.69 25.31
N LYS A 146 14.28 21.48 24.04
CA LYS A 146 14.23 22.50 22.99
C LYS A 146 12.97 22.42 22.14
N THR A 147 12.30 21.27 22.10
CA THR A 147 11.10 21.05 21.28
C THR A 147 10.05 20.25 22.06
N PRO A 148 9.55 20.73 23.22
CA PRO A 148 8.75 19.93 24.17
C PRO A 148 7.46 19.35 23.59
N ASN A 149 6.92 19.95 22.54
CA ASN A 149 5.71 19.51 21.85
C ASN A 149 6.01 18.58 20.65
N TRP A 150 7.21 18.00 20.56
CA TRP A 150 7.50 17.03 19.52
C TRP A 150 6.62 15.78 19.73
N SER A 151 5.90 15.43 18.69
CA SER A 151 5.16 14.17 18.56
C SER A 151 4.87 13.94 17.10
N LEU A 152 4.53 12.70 16.74
CA LEU A 152 3.84 12.40 15.50
C LEU A 152 2.38 12.85 15.69
N ASP A 153 2.15 14.11 15.37
CA ASP A 153 0.84 14.77 15.42
C ASP A 153 0.12 14.61 14.08
N GLU A 154 -1.19 14.79 14.16
CA GLU A 154 -2.08 14.85 13.03
C GLU A 154 -1.71 16.06 12.15
N LEU A 155 -1.29 15.80 10.91
CA LEU A 155 -1.16 16.85 9.89
C LEU A 155 -2.46 17.04 9.09
N GLU A 156 -3.51 16.25 9.36
CA GLU A 156 -4.78 16.32 8.63
C GLU A 156 -5.68 17.48 9.09
N ILE A 157 -5.56 17.94 10.34
CA ILE A 157 -6.36 19.04 10.89
C ILE A 157 -5.46 20.25 11.15
N GLY A 158 -5.35 21.13 10.14
CA GLY A 158 -4.81 22.47 10.30
C GLY A 158 -3.42 22.73 9.73
N TYR A 159 -2.81 21.79 9.01
CA TYR A 159 -1.60 22.07 8.23
C TYR A 159 -1.96 22.35 6.75
N PRO A 160 -1.82 23.60 6.27
CA PRO A 160 -2.03 23.94 4.87
C PRO A 160 -0.87 23.38 4.03
N TYR A 161 -0.99 22.12 3.61
CA TYR A 161 -0.01 21.48 2.73
C TYR A 161 -0.49 21.50 1.27
N ASN A 162 0.31 22.07 0.37
CA ASN A 162 0.07 22.03 -1.06
C ASN A 162 1.31 21.53 -1.80
N GLY A 163 1.34 20.26 -2.16
CA GLY A 163 2.48 19.66 -2.87
C GLY A 163 2.80 20.31 -4.22
N PHE A 164 1.78 20.83 -4.92
CA PHE A 164 1.91 21.48 -6.22
C PHE A 164 2.56 22.87 -6.12
N ILE A 165 2.69 23.43 -4.90
CA ILE A 165 3.33 24.74 -4.71
C ILE A 165 4.81 24.73 -5.11
N PHE A 166 5.41 23.55 -5.20
CA PHE A 166 6.81 23.33 -5.57
C PHE A 166 7.02 23.08 -7.07
N ASP A 167 5.97 22.91 -7.87
CA ASP A 167 6.11 22.63 -9.32
C ASP A 167 6.58 23.87 -10.08
N THR A 168 5.74 24.91 -10.24
CA THR A 168 6.18 26.23 -10.72
C THR A 168 5.32 27.34 -10.15
N LYS A 169 5.96 28.49 -9.85
CA LYS A 169 5.26 29.70 -9.43
C LYS A 169 4.30 30.18 -10.52
N GLU A 170 4.73 30.09 -11.77
CA GLU A 170 3.96 30.46 -12.96
C GLU A 170 2.65 29.68 -13.04
N GLN A 171 2.67 28.37 -12.78
CA GLN A 171 1.46 27.55 -12.77
C GLN A 171 0.50 27.98 -11.66
N PHE A 172 1.00 28.24 -10.44
CA PHE A 172 0.16 28.78 -9.36
C PHE A 172 -0.53 30.08 -9.78
N PHE A 173 0.19 31.01 -10.40
CA PHE A 173 -0.38 32.27 -10.86
C PHE A 173 -1.40 32.07 -11.98
N LYS A 174 -1.14 31.15 -12.91
CA LYS A 174 -2.06 30.77 -13.98
C LYS A 174 -3.35 30.16 -13.44
N ASP A 175 -3.26 29.30 -12.44
CA ASP A 175 -4.44 28.70 -11.79
C ASP A 175 -5.26 29.77 -11.08
N ARG A 176 -4.62 30.73 -10.39
CA ARG A 176 -5.32 31.86 -9.78
C ARG A 176 -5.96 32.81 -10.77
N GLU A 177 -5.32 33.03 -11.92
CA GLU A 177 -5.89 33.80 -13.03
C GLU A 177 -7.14 33.09 -13.59
N ASN A 178 -7.08 31.76 -13.76
CA ASN A 178 -8.21 30.94 -14.20
C ASN A 178 -9.36 30.93 -13.18
N ASP A 179 -9.06 30.73 -11.89
CA ASP A 179 -10.05 30.81 -10.80
C ASP A 179 -10.76 32.17 -10.80
N PHE A 180 -9.98 33.24 -10.94
CA PHE A 180 -10.54 34.59 -11.00
C PHE A 180 -11.42 34.77 -12.24
N LYS A 181 -10.97 34.34 -13.42
CA LYS A 181 -11.77 34.37 -14.65
C LYS A 181 -13.09 33.62 -14.48
N GLN A 182 -13.06 32.43 -13.87
CA GLN A 182 -14.27 31.63 -13.61
C GLN A 182 -15.23 32.30 -12.61
N SER A 183 -14.72 33.15 -11.71
CA SER A 183 -15.53 33.89 -10.73
C SER A 183 -16.26 35.11 -11.31
N LEU A 184 -15.95 35.52 -12.55
CA LEU A 184 -16.59 36.65 -13.22
C LEU A 184 -17.92 36.23 -13.85
N GLU A 185 -18.92 37.12 -13.83
CA GLU A 185 -20.22 36.90 -14.47
C GLU A 185 -20.08 36.76 -15.99
N ASP A 186 -19.17 37.54 -16.60
CA ASP A 186 -18.93 37.59 -18.06
C ASP A 186 -17.74 36.71 -18.51
N LYS A 187 -17.49 35.60 -17.81
CA LYS A 187 -16.32 34.73 -18.01
C LYS A 187 -16.09 34.25 -19.45
N ASP A 188 -17.16 34.09 -20.23
CA ASP A 188 -17.12 33.57 -21.60
C ASP A 188 -16.91 34.68 -22.65
N SER A 189 -17.03 35.95 -22.26
CA SER A 189 -16.96 37.13 -23.15
C SER A 189 -15.86 38.13 -22.82
N ILE A 190 -15.20 38.00 -21.66
CA ILE A 190 -14.10 38.88 -21.27
C ILE A 190 -12.85 38.64 -22.12
N SER A 191 -12.25 39.72 -22.64
CA SER A 191 -10.97 39.67 -23.35
C SER A 191 -9.80 39.47 -22.38
N ASP A 192 -8.68 38.90 -22.85
CA ASP A 192 -7.48 38.72 -22.01
C ASP A 192 -6.87 40.06 -21.57
N GLU A 193 -7.05 41.12 -22.35
CA GLU A 193 -6.61 42.48 -22.00
C GLU A 193 -7.44 43.08 -20.86
N ASP A 194 -8.77 42.94 -20.93
CA ASP A 194 -9.67 43.40 -19.87
C ASP A 194 -9.48 42.61 -18.58
N LEU A 195 -9.25 41.29 -18.68
CA LEU A 195 -8.93 40.44 -17.54
C LEU A 195 -7.65 40.91 -16.84
N LYS A 196 -6.58 41.18 -17.59
CA LYS A 196 -5.32 41.71 -17.05
C LYS A 196 -5.52 43.06 -16.37
N LYS A 197 -6.32 43.94 -16.97
CA LYS A 197 -6.64 45.25 -16.39
C LYS A 197 -7.38 45.09 -15.06
N LEU A 198 -8.38 44.22 -14.98
CA LEU A 198 -9.10 43.93 -13.74
C LEU A 198 -8.19 43.33 -12.66
N ILE A 199 -7.27 42.45 -13.04
CA ILE A 199 -6.26 41.86 -12.14
C ILE A 199 -5.37 42.95 -11.54
N ASP A 200 -4.90 43.88 -12.37
CA ASP A 200 -4.03 44.98 -11.95
C ASP A 200 -4.81 46.01 -11.10
N GLU A 201 -6.02 46.40 -11.50
CA GLU A 201 -6.91 47.31 -10.76
C GLU A 201 -7.25 46.78 -9.35
N LYS A 202 -7.49 45.47 -9.22
CA LYS A 202 -7.79 44.80 -7.93
C LYS A 202 -6.53 44.43 -7.15
N ASN A 203 -5.35 44.71 -7.68
CA ASN A 203 -4.03 44.35 -7.13
C ASN A 203 -3.94 42.86 -6.77
N LEU A 204 -4.50 41.99 -7.62
CA LEU A 204 -4.60 40.55 -7.33
C LEU A 204 -3.25 39.87 -7.39
N LYS A 205 -2.35 40.28 -8.29
CA LYS A 205 -0.98 39.72 -8.39
C LYS A 205 -0.22 39.83 -7.07
N PHE A 206 -0.30 40.97 -6.38
CA PHE A 206 0.35 41.14 -5.08
C PHE A 206 -0.26 40.22 -4.00
N LYS A 207 -1.59 40.06 -4.00
CA LYS A 207 -2.28 39.13 -3.08
C LYS A 207 -1.88 37.68 -3.35
N TRP A 208 -1.85 37.27 -4.62
CA TRP A 208 -1.43 35.93 -5.02
C TRP A 208 0.04 35.68 -4.71
N GLU A 209 0.92 36.66 -4.85
CA GLU A 209 2.32 36.58 -4.43
C GLU A 209 2.44 36.30 -2.92
N SER A 210 1.68 37.05 -2.10
CA SER A 210 1.66 36.83 -0.66
C SER A 210 1.13 35.45 -0.30
N GLN A 211 0.06 35.00 -0.98
CA GLN A 211 -0.52 33.67 -0.78
C GLN A 211 0.45 32.56 -1.20
N TYR A 212 1.16 32.73 -2.32
CA TYR A 212 2.16 31.79 -2.79
C TYR A 212 3.29 31.64 -1.75
N ARG A 213 3.86 32.75 -1.28
CA ARG A 213 4.94 32.72 -0.28
C ARG A 213 4.51 32.06 1.01
N GLN A 214 3.29 32.35 1.46
CA GLN A 214 2.72 31.71 2.64
C GLN A 214 2.57 30.20 2.44
N ALA A 215 1.88 29.77 1.38
CA ALA A 215 1.65 28.35 1.08
C ALA A 215 2.96 27.58 0.86
N TYR A 216 3.96 28.21 0.23
CA TYR A 216 5.30 27.64 0.06
C TYR A 216 5.97 27.41 1.41
N LYS A 217 5.95 28.42 2.29
CA LYS A 217 6.57 28.32 3.62
C LYS A 217 5.88 27.27 4.48
N GLU A 218 4.56 27.25 4.47
CA GLU A 218 3.76 26.25 5.20
C GLU A 218 4.05 24.82 4.71
N SER A 219 4.18 24.63 3.40
CA SER A 219 4.52 23.33 2.81
C SER A 219 5.96 22.92 3.15
N GLU A 220 6.92 23.85 3.10
CA GLU A 220 8.32 23.60 3.50
C GLU A 220 8.42 23.21 4.99
N ASP A 221 7.69 23.90 5.87
CA ASP A 221 7.65 23.61 7.30
C ASP A 221 7.04 22.22 7.57
N THR A 222 6.03 21.84 6.78
CA THR A 222 5.42 20.50 6.82
C THR A 222 6.44 19.42 6.45
N GLU A 223 7.15 19.58 5.33
CA GLU A 223 8.15 18.59 4.89
C GLU A 223 9.32 18.49 5.88
N THR A 224 9.75 19.61 6.44
CA THR A 224 10.79 19.66 7.50
C THR A 224 10.32 18.94 8.77
N TYR A 225 9.06 19.13 9.15
CA TYR A 225 8.46 18.43 10.27
C TYR A 225 8.43 16.91 10.03
N ILE A 226 7.97 16.45 8.87
CA ILE A 226 7.94 15.02 8.51
C ILE A 226 9.35 14.42 8.54
N THR A 227 10.32 15.10 7.93
CA THR A 227 11.74 14.72 7.92
C THR A 227 12.28 14.57 9.35
N SER A 228 11.93 15.51 10.23
CA SER A 228 12.31 15.45 11.65
C SER A 228 11.67 14.26 12.37
N GLN A 229 10.39 13.97 12.13
CA GLN A 229 9.71 12.82 12.76
C GLN A 229 10.29 11.47 12.30
N LEU A 230 10.61 11.33 11.02
CA LEU A 230 11.25 10.12 10.50
C LEU A 230 12.66 9.94 11.07
N THR A 231 13.40 11.03 11.26
CA THR A 231 14.69 10.98 11.96
C THR A 231 14.51 10.55 13.41
N ASN A 232 13.54 11.11 14.14
CA ASN A 232 13.23 10.70 15.50
C ASN A 232 12.89 9.21 15.57
N LEU A 233 12.12 8.69 14.61
CA LEU A 233 11.77 7.26 14.53
C LEU A 233 13.00 6.38 14.27
N ARG A 234 13.91 6.78 13.37
CA ARG A 234 15.16 6.07 13.12
C ARG A 234 16.03 6.01 14.38
N VAL A 235 16.22 7.14 15.06
CA VAL A 235 16.99 7.23 16.30
C VAL A 235 16.32 6.43 17.41
N PHE A 236 15.01 6.53 17.58
CA PHE A 236 14.25 5.70 18.53
C PHE A 236 14.47 4.21 18.29
N SER A 237 14.35 3.78 17.04
CA SER A 237 14.53 2.37 16.67
C SER A 237 15.97 1.92 16.94
N GLN A 238 16.97 2.77 16.65
CA GLN A 238 18.36 2.47 16.94
C GLN A 238 18.64 2.37 18.46
N CYS A 239 18.00 3.21 19.26
CA CYS A 239 18.18 3.22 20.71
C CYS A 239 17.47 2.07 21.43
N TYR A 240 16.25 1.73 21.00
CA TYR A 240 15.37 0.85 21.79
C TYR A 240 15.01 -0.47 21.11
N LEU A 241 15.20 -0.59 19.79
CA LEU A 241 14.73 -1.73 18.99
C LEU A 241 15.82 -2.42 18.18
N ASP A 242 17.08 -1.96 18.21
CA ASP A 242 18.15 -2.58 17.42
C ASP A 242 18.47 -3.99 17.97
N PRO A 243 18.20 -5.06 17.20
CA PRO A 243 18.45 -6.44 17.65
C PRO A 243 19.93 -6.74 17.89
N LYS A 244 20.86 -5.90 17.40
CA LYS A 244 22.30 -6.05 17.63
C LYS A 244 22.75 -5.51 18.99
N THR A 245 21.91 -4.76 19.69
CA THR A 245 22.24 -4.20 21.01
C THR A 245 22.35 -5.32 22.05
N SER A 246 23.48 -5.39 22.76
CA SER A 246 23.65 -6.42 23.80
C SER A 246 22.67 -6.21 24.97
N PRO A 247 22.25 -7.27 25.70
CA PRO A 247 21.36 -7.11 26.85
C PRO A 247 21.89 -6.16 27.93
N GLN A 248 23.22 -6.08 28.09
CA GLN A 248 23.86 -5.18 29.05
C GLN A 248 23.77 -3.71 28.61
N GLU A 249 24.00 -3.43 27.32
CA GLU A 249 23.83 -2.09 26.76
C GLU A 249 22.36 -1.69 26.76
N GLN A 250 21.45 -2.60 26.39
CA GLN A 250 20.02 -2.34 26.42
C GLN A 250 19.53 -2.02 27.85
N PHE A 251 20.04 -2.74 28.86
CA PHE A 251 19.74 -2.44 30.25
C PHE A 251 20.18 -1.02 30.64
N LYS A 252 21.36 -0.56 30.19
CA LYS A 252 21.80 0.82 30.44
C LYS A 252 20.89 1.83 29.74
N ILE A 253 20.53 1.57 28.48
CA ILE A 253 19.62 2.43 27.72
C ILE A 253 18.25 2.54 28.41
N ASP A 254 17.71 1.43 28.88
CA ASP A 254 16.40 1.40 29.55
C ASP A 254 16.39 2.11 30.91
N ASN A 255 17.57 2.28 31.52
CA ASN A 255 17.76 2.89 32.84
C ASN A 255 18.48 4.25 32.77
N MET A 256 18.46 4.94 31.62
CA MET A 256 18.93 6.33 31.53
C MET A 256 18.23 7.22 32.57
N ASN A 257 18.97 8.17 33.14
CA ASN A 257 18.41 9.11 34.12
C ASN A 257 17.38 10.06 33.47
N GLY A 258 16.13 10.06 33.95
CA GLY A 258 15.11 11.07 33.61
C GLY A 258 13.78 10.51 33.07
N ASN A 259 12.91 11.40 32.60
CA ASN A 259 11.60 11.08 31.99
C ASN A 259 11.71 10.60 30.52
N ILE A 260 12.88 10.10 30.12
CA ILE A 260 13.24 9.77 28.74
C ILE A 260 13.37 8.26 28.64
N THR A 261 12.22 7.60 28.69
CA THR A 261 12.13 6.15 28.59
C THR A 261 11.62 5.74 27.22
N CYS A 262 11.74 4.46 26.86
CA CYS A 262 11.10 3.95 25.64
C CYS A 262 9.59 4.28 25.63
N ASP A 263 8.85 4.00 26.70
CA ASP A 263 7.41 4.30 26.84
C ASP A 263 7.08 5.77 26.56
N SER A 264 7.87 6.68 27.12
CA SER A 264 7.65 8.12 26.94
C SER A 264 7.91 8.60 25.52
N ASN A 265 8.90 8.00 24.83
CA ASN A 265 9.20 8.31 23.44
C ASN A 265 8.21 7.67 22.47
N GLU A 266 7.82 6.41 22.71
CA GLU A 266 6.89 5.68 21.84
C GLU A 266 5.47 6.27 21.93
N GLU A 267 5.04 6.78 23.10
CA GLU A 267 3.77 7.53 23.24
C GLU A 267 3.72 8.78 22.36
N ARG A 268 4.86 9.42 22.11
CA ARG A 268 4.96 10.57 21.20
C ARG A 268 5.01 10.17 19.74
N LEU A 269 5.67 9.06 19.42
CA LEU A 269 5.83 8.57 18.05
C LEU A 269 4.60 7.82 17.53
N PHE A 270 3.86 7.13 18.39
CA PHE A 270 2.78 6.22 18.00
C PHE A 270 1.48 6.54 18.74
N LYS A 271 1.03 7.81 18.68
CA LYS A 271 -0.24 8.25 19.29
C LYS A 271 -1.48 7.51 18.77
N PHE A 272 -1.36 6.90 17.60
CA PHE A 272 -2.40 6.04 17.01
C PHE A 272 -2.54 4.70 17.75
N LEU A 273 -1.57 4.31 18.58
CA LEU A 273 -1.60 3.08 19.37
C LEU A 273 -2.16 3.33 20.77
N THR A 274 -3.02 2.43 21.23
CA THR A 274 -3.46 2.37 22.64
C THR A 274 -2.46 1.67 23.54
N ARG A 275 -1.43 1.03 22.96
CA ARG A 275 -0.49 0.10 23.60
C ARG A 275 -1.15 -1.16 24.20
N LYS A 276 -2.34 -1.52 23.72
CA LYS A 276 -2.97 -2.82 23.96
C LYS A 276 -2.73 -3.75 22.77
N LEU A 277 -2.66 -5.04 23.02
CA LEU A 277 -2.61 -6.03 21.96
C LEU A 277 -3.99 -6.28 21.35
N PRO A 278 -4.06 -6.71 20.08
CA PRO A 278 -5.27 -7.24 19.46
C PRO A 278 -5.88 -8.43 20.22
N ILE A 279 -7.11 -8.78 19.85
CA ILE A 279 -7.75 -10.02 20.29
C ILE A 279 -7.54 -11.08 19.19
N TYR A 280 -6.91 -12.20 19.54
CA TYR A 280 -6.66 -13.31 18.63
C TYR A 280 -7.66 -14.42 18.91
N LYS A 281 -8.57 -14.70 17.97
CA LYS A 281 -9.60 -15.75 18.08
C LYS A 281 -9.30 -16.86 17.08
N ARG A 282 -9.04 -18.06 17.58
CA ARG A 282 -8.82 -19.26 16.76
C ARG A 282 -10.14 -19.81 16.20
N TRP A 283 -10.07 -20.59 15.12
CA TRP A 283 -11.22 -21.27 14.50
C TRP A 283 -12.11 -22.08 15.46
N ASN A 284 -11.56 -22.56 16.59
CA ASN A 284 -12.29 -23.34 17.60
C ASN A 284 -12.89 -22.47 18.74
N ASN A 285 -12.91 -21.14 18.56
CA ASN A 285 -13.33 -20.12 19.54
C ASN A 285 -12.38 -19.89 20.73
N GLU A 286 -11.19 -20.51 20.76
CA GLU A 286 -10.13 -20.12 21.69
C GLU A 286 -9.75 -18.65 21.46
N THR A 287 -9.66 -17.85 22.52
CA THR A 287 -9.39 -16.41 22.41
C THR A 287 -8.22 -16.03 23.31
N LEU A 288 -7.28 -15.26 22.76
CA LEU A 288 -6.08 -14.76 23.44
C LEU A 288 -6.02 -13.22 23.37
N GLN A 289 -5.54 -12.59 24.44
CA GLN A 289 -5.17 -11.17 24.48
C GLN A 289 -3.63 -11.01 24.52
N GLN A 290 -2.96 -11.94 23.85
CA GLN A 290 -1.51 -11.98 23.65
C GLN A 290 -1.24 -12.63 22.29
N LEU A 291 -0.07 -12.40 21.72
CA LEU A 291 0.31 -13.07 20.48
C LEU A 291 0.35 -14.59 20.72
N PRO A 292 -0.31 -15.41 19.87
CA PRO A 292 -0.21 -16.86 19.97
C PRO A 292 1.23 -17.32 19.70
N ILE A 293 1.68 -18.33 20.46
CA ILE A 293 2.91 -19.08 20.15
C ILE A 293 2.53 -20.13 19.11
N ILE A 294 2.76 -19.81 17.84
CA ILE A 294 2.23 -20.52 16.68
C ILE A 294 2.65 -21.98 16.63
N GLU A 295 3.89 -22.29 17.05
CA GLU A 295 4.41 -23.65 17.08
C GLU A 295 3.55 -24.61 17.92
N ASN A 296 2.90 -24.11 18.98
CA ASN A 296 1.99 -24.89 19.82
C ASN A 296 0.73 -25.37 19.09
N TYR A 297 0.42 -24.81 17.93
CA TYR A 297 -0.81 -25.06 17.18
C TYR A 297 -0.58 -25.82 15.86
N LEU A 298 0.68 -26.04 15.45
CA LEU A 298 1.03 -26.69 14.18
C LEU A 298 1.32 -28.19 14.33
N ASN A 299 1.86 -28.60 15.48
CA ASN A 299 2.12 -30.01 15.78
C ASN A 299 0.98 -30.51 16.69
N ASN A 300 0.35 -31.65 16.38
CA ASN A 300 -0.66 -32.34 17.22
C ASN A 300 -0.09 -32.82 18.58
N VAL A 301 0.66 -31.99 19.28
CA VAL A 301 1.17 -32.25 20.62
C VAL A 301 0.09 -31.79 21.59
N GLU A 302 -0.56 -32.74 22.26
CA GLU A 302 -1.32 -32.45 23.46
C GLU A 302 -0.38 -31.89 24.52
N TYR A 303 -0.25 -30.56 24.59
CA TYR A 303 0.25 -29.93 25.79
C TYR A 303 -0.93 -29.63 26.72
N LYS A 304 -0.91 -30.30 27.86
CA LYS A 304 -1.69 -29.91 29.03
C LYS A 304 -1.37 -28.44 29.30
N THR A 305 -2.37 -27.59 29.21
CA THR A 305 -2.37 -26.20 29.68
C THR A 305 -2.18 -26.18 31.19
N ASN A 306 -0.97 -26.49 31.66
CA ASN A 306 -0.47 -25.90 32.88
C ASN A 306 0.07 -24.53 32.50
N LEU A 307 -0.86 -23.62 32.16
CA LEU A 307 -0.63 -22.19 32.28
C LEU A 307 -0.47 -21.93 33.78
N THR A 308 0.70 -22.22 34.33
CA THR A 308 1.11 -21.51 35.53
C THR A 308 1.18 -20.05 35.13
N GLU A 309 0.47 -19.19 35.86
CA GLU A 309 0.42 -17.72 35.77
C GLU A 309 1.80 -17.01 35.91
N THR A 310 2.89 -17.68 35.55
CA THR A 310 4.29 -17.26 35.81
C THR A 310 5.15 -17.11 34.56
N GLN A 311 4.57 -17.18 33.35
CA GLN A 311 5.22 -16.72 32.13
C GLN A 311 4.57 -15.47 31.51
N LEU A 312 3.73 -14.76 32.26
CA LEU A 312 3.67 -13.32 32.07
C LEU A 312 5.05 -12.78 32.45
N PRO A 313 5.78 -12.07 31.58
CA PRO A 313 6.91 -11.30 32.06
C PRO A 313 6.35 -10.34 33.13
N LYS A 314 6.60 -10.66 34.40
CA LYS A 314 6.20 -9.84 35.57
C LYS A 314 6.85 -8.45 35.57
N ASN A 315 7.74 -8.19 34.62
CA ASN A 315 8.06 -6.86 34.16
C ASN A 315 7.30 -6.64 32.85
N GLN A 316 6.16 -5.94 32.88
CA GLN A 316 5.73 -5.19 31.70
C GLN A 316 6.93 -4.33 31.30
N THR A 317 7.60 -4.69 30.22
CA THR A 317 8.60 -3.80 29.65
C THR A 317 7.87 -2.50 29.35
N LYS A 318 8.36 -1.37 29.87
CA LYS A 318 7.88 -0.01 29.56
C LYS A 318 8.19 0.37 28.10
N CYS A 319 7.97 -0.53 27.16
CA CYS A 319 8.34 -0.40 25.76
C CYS A 319 7.49 -1.39 24.98
N PHE A 320 6.27 -0.97 24.64
CA PHE A 320 5.29 -1.77 23.93
C PHE A 320 5.85 -2.26 22.59
N THR A 321 6.48 -1.38 21.83
CA THR A 321 7.06 -1.70 20.51
C THR A 321 8.12 -2.80 20.59
N ARG A 322 9.02 -2.75 21.57
CA ARG A 322 10.01 -3.81 21.81
C ARG A 322 9.34 -5.10 22.30
N SER A 323 8.36 -5.00 23.19
CA SER A 323 7.60 -6.16 23.65
C SER A 323 6.91 -6.88 22.49
N LEU A 324 6.31 -6.11 21.58
CA LEU A 324 5.66 -6.62 20.38
C LEU A 324 6.67 -7.31 19.47
N MET A 325 7.77 -6.63 19.14
CA MET A 325 8.87 -7.18 18.32
C MET A 325 9.37 -8.53 18.86
N ASN A 326 9.65 -8.61 20.16
CA ASN A 326 10.17 -9.82 20.80
C ASN A 326 9.14 -10.96 20.85
N SER A 327 7.84 -10.64 20.75
CA SER A 327 6.75 -11.63 20.82
C SER A 327 6.41 -12.26 19.47
N PHE A 328 6.86 -11.68 18.35
CA PHE A 328 6.67 -12.29 17.04
C PHE A 328 7.31 -13.68 17.00
N ASN A 329 6.66 -14.65 16.37
CA ASN A 329 7.18 -16.02 16.30
C ASN A 329 6.57 -16.79 15.13
N GLY A 330 7.31 -17.78 14.63
CA GLY A 330 6.87 -18.64 13.53
C GLY A 330 6.67 -17.88 12.22
N GLN A 331 6.04 -18.58 11.28
CA GLN A 331 5.81 -18.11 9.91
C GLN A 331 4.34 -18.29 9.55
N GLY A 332 3.79 -17.39 8.73
CA GLY A 332 2.39 -17.49 8.35
C GLY A 332 1.93 -16.46 7.32
N ILE A 333 0.73 -16.71 6.81
CA ILE A 333 0.04 -15.86 5.85
C ILE A 333 -0.87 -14.90 6.61
N VAL A 334 -0.87 -13.62 6.22
CA VAL A 334 -1.72 -12.60 6.83
C VAL A 334 -2.54 -11.89 5.78
N ILE A 335 -3.82 -11.68 6.10
CA ILE A 335 -4.80 -11.13 5.15
C ILE A 335 -5.62 -10.08 5.88
N SER A 336 -5.70 -8.87 5.33
CA SER A 336 -6.63 -7.85 5.81
C SER A 336 -8.00 -8.11 5.22
N ALA A 337 -9.04 -8.31 6.05
CA ALA A 337 -10.37 -8.60 5.54
C ALA A 337 -11.48 -7.96 6.38
N ALA A 338 -12.67 -7.92 5.78
CA ALA A 338 -13.91 -7.39 6.32
C ALA A 338 -15.06 -8.18 5.69
N ASP A 339 -16.29 -8.00 6.17
CA ASP A 339 -17.46 -8.75 5.68
C ASP A 339 -17.64 -8.71 4.16
N LYS A 340 -17.33 -7.57 3.52
CA LYS A 340 -17.43 -7.40 2.06
C LYS A 340 -16.48 -8.30 1.25
N HIS A 341 -15.46 -8.86 1.89
CA HIS A 341 -14.45 -9.71 1.23
C HIS A 341 -14.74 -11.21 1.40
N LEU A 342 -15.87 -11.60 2.02
CA LEU A 342 -16.17 -13.00 2.35
C LEU A 342 -16.04 -13.95 1.15
N ASP A 343 -16.66 -13.61 0.02
CA ASP A 343 -16.72 -14.46 -1.16
C ASP A 343 -15.33 -14.65 -1.79
N GLU A 344 -14.59 -13.55 -1.92
CA GLU A 344 -13.24 -13.55 -2.48
C GLU A 344 -12.25 -14.29 -1.57
N LEU A 345 -12.31 -14.04 -0.26
CA LEU A 345 -11.48 -14.72 0.72
C LEU A 345 -11.82 -16.22 0.82
N SER A 346 -13.09 -16.60 0.64
CA SER A 346 -13.48 -18.00 0.55
C SER A 346 -12.82 -18.69 -0.65
N SER A 347 -12.80 -18.01 -1.79
CA SER A 347 -12.13 -18.47 -3.01
C SER A 347 -10.63 -18.65 -2.80
N LEU A 348 -9.97 -17.66 -2.19
CA LEU A 348 -8.55 -17.71 -1.84
C LEU A 348 -8.22 -18.86 -0.89
N ILE A 349 -9.01 -19.07 0.17
CA ILE A 349 -8.79 -20.18 1.10
C ILE A 349 -8.87 -21.53 0.38
N LEU A 350 -9.82 -21.72 -0.55
CA LEU A 350 -9.89 -22.95 -1.34
C LEU A 350 -8.64 -23.14 -2.22
N VAL A 351 -8.12 -22.07 -2.83
CA VAL A 351 -6.86 -22.12 -3.59
C VAL A 351 -5.68 -22.49 -2.70
N LEU A 352 -5.54 -21.87 -1.52
CA LEU A 352 -4.50 -22.20 -0.55
C LEU A 352 -4.56 -23.67 -0.12
N ARG A 353 -5.76 -24.21 0.08
CA ARG A 353 -5.97 -25.63 0.36
C ARG A 353 -5.53 -26.50 -0.83
N ALA A 354 -5.89 -26.13 -2.06
CA ALA A 354 -5.57 -26.88 -3.27
C ALA A 354 -4.08 -26.98 -3.56
N ILE A 355 -3.32 -25.91 -3.28
CA ILE A 355 -1.85 -25.90 -3.37
C ILE A 355 -1.18 -26.47 -2.12
N ASN A 356 -1.95 -27.14 -1.25
CA ASN A 356 -1.48 -27.83 -0.05
C ASN A 356 -0.78 -26.92 0.97
N ASN A 357 -1.21 -25.66 1.09
CA ASN A 357 -0.65 -24.72 2.06
C ASN A 357 -0.70 -25.29 3.49
N LYS A 358 0.45 -25.22 4.17
CA LYS A 358 0.61 -25.60 5.58
C LYS A 358 0.87 -24.41 6.50
N LEU A 359 1.10 -23.23 5.95
CA LEU A 359 1.29 -22.03 6.75
C LEU A 359 -0.03 -21.65 7.46
N PRO A 360 -0.01 -21.35 8.76
CA PRO A 360 -1.17 -20.81 9.44
C PRO A 360 -1.57 -19.46 8.85
N ILE A 361 -2.88 -19.15 8.89
CA ILE A 361 -3.47 -17.95 8.29
C ILE A 361 -4.04 -17.07 9.40
N GLN A 362 -3.66 -15.80 9.43
CA GLN A 362 -4.30 -14.78 10.26
C GLN A 362 -5.10 -13.82 9.37
N ILE A 363 -6.40 -13.72 9.66
CA ILE A 363 -7.32 -12.78 9.04
C ILE A 363 -7.48 -11.61 10.00
N ILE A 364 -6.88 -10.48 9.66
CA ILE A 364 -6.85 -9.27 10.48
C ILE A 364 -8.01 -8.38 10.08
N HIS A 365 -8.76 -7.89 11.07
CA HIS A 365 -9.89 -6.99 10.86
C HIS A 365 -9.95 -5.92 11.97
N ARG A 366 -10.85 -4.93 11.82
CA ARG A 366 -11.02 -3.81 12.75
C ARG A 366 -12.47 -3.78 13.25
N GLY A 367 -12.92 -4.91 13.81
CA GLY A 367 -14.31 -5.11 14.23
C GLY A 367 -15.34 -5.23 13.09
N ASP A 368 -14.90 -5.21 11.82
CA ASP A 368 -15.71 -5.20 10.60
C ASP A 368 -15.79 -6.56 9.88
N LEU A 369 -15.43 -7.64 10.59
CA LEU A 369 -15.65 -9.02 10.18
C LEU A 369 -16.49 -9.73 11.23
N ASN A 370 -17.79 -9.84 10.97
CA ASN A 370 -18.76 -10.36 11.93
C ASN A 370 -18.66 -11.88 12.12
N SER A 371 -19.31 -12.41 13.16
CA SER A 371 -19.25 -13.85 13.48
C SER A 371 -19.79 -14.76 12.38
N THR A 372 -20.82 -14.34 11.64
CA THR A 372 -21.38 -15.13 10.53
C THR A 372 -20.36 -15.30 9.41
N SER A 373 -19.65 -14.23 9.06
CA SER A 373 -18.56 -14.26 8.08
C SER A 373 -17.40 -15.12 8.59
N GLN A 374 -17.03 -14.99 9.88
CA GLN A 374 -16.00 -15.86 10.49
C GLN A 374 -16.39 -17.34 10.44
N ASP A 375 -17.64 -17.68 10.77
CA ASP A 375 -18.13 -19.07 10.76
C ASP A 375 -18.15 -19.64 9.33
N ALA A 376 -18.52 -18.84 8.33
CA ALA A 376 -18.44 -19.23 6.93
C ALA A 376 -16.98 -19.51 6.51
N LEU A 377 -16.03 -18.66 6.90
CA LEU A 377 -14.60 -18.85 6.62
C LEU A 377 -14.02 -20.06 7.37
N ILE A 378 -14.49 -20.35 8.59
CA ILE A 378 -14.16 -21.58 9.32
C ILE A 378 -14.66 -22.80 8.54
N ASN A 379 -15.89 -22.76 8.02
CA ASN A 379 -16.44 -23.84 7.21
C ASN A 379 -15.59 -24.08 5.94
N VAL A 380 -15.28 -23.02 5.20
CA VAL A 380 -14.44 -23.09 3.99
C VAL A 380 -13.04 -23.63 4.28
N SER A 381 -12.43 -23.21 5.38
CA SER A 381 -11.05 -23.58 5.74
C SER A 381 -10.92 -24.98 6.33
N ARG A 382 -11.95 -25.49 7.02
CA ARG A 382 -11.86 -26.72 7.84
C ARG A 382 -12.67 -27.89 7.30
N SER A 383 -13.73 -27.65 6.50
CA SER A 383 -14.64 -28.72 6.09
C SER A 383 -13.94 -29.79 5.25
N LEU A 384 -14.23 -31.05 5.58
CA LEU A 384 -13.86 -32.24 4.80
C LEU A 384 -15.02 -32.74 3.93
N ASP A 385 -16.25 -32.24 4.18
CA ASP A 385 -17.43 -32.63 3.41
C ASP A 385 -17.59 -31.68 2.21
N LEU A 386 -16.87 -32.00 1.14
CA LEU A 386 -16.73 -31.15 -0.05
C LEU A 386 -17.35 -31.79 -1.29
N ASN A 387 -17.84 -30.94 -2.20
CA ASN A 387 -18.38 -31.27 -3.51
C ASN A 387 -17.32 -31.14 -4.62
N LEU A 388 -16.06 -31.57 -4.38
CA LEU A 388 -14.98 -31.40 -5.38
C LEU A 388 -15.27 -32.05 -6.74
N ASN A 389 -16.14 -33.07 -6.79
CA ASN A 389 -16.60 -33.68 -8.05
C ASN A 389 -17.43 -32.72 -8.94
N LYS A 390 -17.88 -31.57 -8.43
CA LYS A 390 -18.51 -30.52 -9.23
C LYS A 390 -17.50 -29.64 -9.98
N ILE A 391 -16.22 -29.77 -9.66
CA ILE A 391 -15.11 -29.10 -10.37
C ILE A 391 -14.68 -30.01 -11.52
N ASN A 392 -14.76 -29.52 -12.75
CA ASN A 392 -14.62 -30.35 -13.95
C ASN A 392 -13.21 -30.92 -14.07
N SER A 393 -12.21 -30.08 -13.80
CA SER A 393 -10.78 -30.40 -13.83
C SER A 393 -10.34 -31.34 -12.70
N PHE A 394 -11.10 -31.44 -11.60
CA PHE A 394 -10.68 -32.16 -10.39
C PHE A 394 -10.28 -33.61 -10.67
N LYS A 395 -11.12 -34.37 -11.40
CA LYS A 395 -10.83 -35.79 -11.67
C LYS A 395 -9.52 -35.96 -12.44
N SER A 396 -9.32 -35.15 -13.48
CA SER A 396 -8.10 -35.17 -14.29
C SER A 396 -6.90 -34.74 -13.45
N TYR A 397 -7.02 -33.67 -12.66
CA TYR A 397 -5.95 -33.18 -11.79
C TYR A 397 -5.49 -34.24 -10.78
N ILE A 398 -6.44 -34.93 -10.13
CA ILE A 398 -6.13 -36.01 -9.19
C ILE A 398 -5.47 -37.19 -9.89
N GLN A 399 -5.94 -37.57 -11.07
CA GLN A 399 -5.35 -38.65 -11.85
C GLN A 399 -3.91 -38.35 -12.29
N SER A 400 -3.61 -37.12 -12.68
CA SER A 400 -2.25 -36.74 -13.12
C SER A 400 -1.27 -36.57 -11.96
N ASN A 401 -1.70 -35.97 -10.84
CA ASN A 401 -0.78 -35.55 -9.78
C ASN A 401 -0.68 -36.52 -8.59
N PHE A 402 -1.69 -37.37 -8.39
CA PHE A 402 -1.78 -38.22 -7.19
C PHE A 402 -1.96 -39.71 -7.50
N GLN A 403 -1.70 -40.16 -8.74
CA GLN A 403 -1.83 -41.56 -9.15
C GLN A 403 -0.99 -42.54 -8.30
N HIS A 404 0.10 -42.04 -7.71
CA HIS A 404 1.04 -42.82 -6.89
C HIS A 404 0.52 -43.09 -5.48
N LEU A 405 -0.52 -42.38 -5.02
CA LEU A 405 -1.11 -42.59 -3.70
C LEU A 405 -2.02 -43.82 -3.73
N ARG A 406 -1.74 -44.81 -2.85
CA ARG A 406 -2.53 -46.03 -2.73
C ARG A 406 -3.96 -45.77 -2.23
N GLU A 407 -4.12 -44.76 -1.38
CA GLU A 407 -5.40 -44.29 -0.86
C GLU A 407 -5.40 -42.76 -0.86
N LEU A 408 -6.39 -42.16 -1.52
CA LEU A 408 -6.58 -40.70 -1.57
C LEU A 408 -7.39 -40.24 -0.36
N ASN A 409 -6.73 -39.69 0.64
CA ASN A 409 -7.39 -38.95 1.71
C ASN A 409 -7.54 -37.48 1.30
N ILE A 410 -8.76 -36.94 1.45
CA ILE A 410 -9.06 -35.53 1.19
C ILE A 410 -8.15 -34.58 1.99
N GLU A 411 -7.76 -34.95 3.21
CA GLU A 411 -6.85 -34.15 4.04
C GLU A 411 -5.44 -34.04 3.45
N THR A 412 -5.03 -35.02 2.62
CA THR A 412 -3.73 -35.04 1.96
C THR A 412 -3.70 -34.09 0.77
N ILE A 413 -4.78 -34.05 -0.02
CA ILE A 413 -4.87 -33.26 -1.26
C ILE A 413 -5.53 -31.89 -1.06
N PHE A 414 -6.25 -31.71 0.04
CA PHE A 414 -7.04 -30.51 0.33
C PHE A 414 -7.09 -30.25 1.86
N PRO A 415 -5.92 -30.05 2.50
CA PRO A 415 -5.78 -29.99 3.95
C PRO A 415 -6.64 -28.90 4.59
N PRO A 416 -7.22 -29.16 5.78
CA PRO A 416 -7.77 -28.11 6.63
C PRO A 416 -6.72 -27.05 6.98
N GLN A 417 -7.09 -25.77 6.97
CA GLN A 417 -6.19 -24.67 7.30
C GLN A 417 -6.27 -24.31 8.79
N GLU A 418 -5.15 -23.89 9.38
CA GLU A 418 -5.12 -23.33 10.73
C GLU A 418 -5.39 -21.82 10.63
N ILE A 419 -6.60 -21.39 10.98
CA ILE A 419 -7.03 -19.99 10.82
C ILE A 419 -7.29 -19.29 12.16
N TRP A 420 -6.94 -18.01 12.18
CA TRP A 420 -7.11 -17.10 13.31
C TRP A 420 -7.73 -15.78 12.83
N PHE A 421 -8.66 -15.23 13.60
CA PHE A 421 -9.24 -13.90 13.40
C PHE A 421 -8.62 -12.94 14.41
N VAL A 422 -8.05 -11.84 13.92
CA VAL A 422 -7.31 -10.88 14.75
C VAL A 422 -8.01 -9.54 14.72
N ASP A 423 -8.67 -9.18 15.82
CA ASP A 423 -9.36 -7.90 15.97
C ASP A 423 -8.41 -6.83 16.52
N THR A 424 -8.05 -5.88 15.67
CA THR A 424 -7.12 -4.78 15.99
C THR A 424 -7.79 -3.60 16.67
N THR A 425 -9.12 -3.58 16.80
CA THR A 425 -9.87 -2.48 17.41
C THR A 425 -9.31 -2.04 18.78
N PRO A 426 -8.92 -2.95 19.70
CA PRO A 426 -8.38 -2.54 20.99
C PRO A 426 -7.00 -1.88 20.91
N ALA A 427 -6.23 -2.16 19.86
CA ALA A 427 -4.84 -1.73 19.69
C ALA A 427 -4.72 -0.33 19.07
N ILE A 428 -5.77 0.12 18.37
CA ILE A 428 -5.81 1.41 17.68
C ILE A 428 -6.63 2.42 18.46
N ASN A 429 -6.14 3.65 18.53
CA ASN A 429 -6.86 4.76 19.12
C ASN A 429 -8.18 4.97 18.35
N PRO A 430 -9.35 4.93 19.02
CA PRO A 430 -10.64 5.02 18.33
C PRO A 430 -10.85 6.35 17.60
N ASN A 431 -10.11 7.40 17.97
CA ASN A 431 -10.15 8.68 17.28
C ASN A 431 -9.29 8.71 16.01
N ASP A 432 -8.48 7.67 15.76
CA ASP A 432 -7.67 7.60 14.55
C ASP A 432 -8.46 7.01 13.37
N GLN A 433 -8.61 7.82 12.32
CA GLN A 433 -9.35 7.48 11.11
C GLN A 433 -8.44 7.29 9.89
N ARG A 434 -7.12 7.32 10.05
CA ARG A 434 -6.16 7.30 8.92
C ARG A 434 -5.89 5.90 8.39
N PHE A 435 -6.08 4.88 9.22
CA PHE A 435 -6.05 3.48 8.81
C PHE A 435 -7.43 3.05 8.30
N ILE A 436 -7.80 3.57 7.14
CA ILE A 436 -8.97 3.16 6.35
C ILE A 436 -8.51 2.58 5.02
N THR A 437 -9.39 1.80 4.38
CA THR A 437 -9.14 1.17 3.08
C THR A 437 -7.79 0.43 3.05
N TYR A 438 -6.84 0.88 2.21
CA TYR A 438 -5.50 0.30 2.06
C TYR A 438 -4.67 0.38 3.34
N GLY A 439 -4.90 1.38 4.20
CA GLY A 439 -4.16 1.53 5.46
C GLY A 439 -4.30 0.34 6.41
N ASN A 440 -5.41 -0.41 6.35
CA ASN A 440 -5.60 -1.62 7.17
C ASN A 440 -4.55 -2.72 6.88
N LYS A 441 -4.01 -2.74 5.66
CA LYS A 441 -2.94 -3.66 5.26
C LYS A 441 -1.66 -3.43 6.07
N LEU A 442 -1.36 -2.19 6.42
CA LEU A 442 -0.16 -1.85 7.19
C LEU A 442 -0.29 -2.25 8.66
N LEU A 443 -1.48 -2.10 9.24
CA LEU A 443 -1.81 -2.61 10.57
C LEU A 443 -1.77 -4.14 10.61
N THR A 444 -2.20 -4.78 9.52
CA THR A 444 -2.14 -6.24 9.34
C THR A 444 -0.70 -6.74 9.42
N LEU A 445 0.23 -6.04 8.78
CA LEU A 445 1.66 -6.32 8.93
C LEU A 445 2.12 -6.14 10.38
N LEU A 446 1.79 -5.01 11.03
CA LEU A 446 2.26 -4.71 12.38
C LEU A 446 1.77 -5.73 13.43
N PHE A 447 0.49 -6.09 13.39
CA PHE A 447 -0.19 -6.82 14.48
C PHE A 447 -0.36 -8.32 14.27
N SER A 448 0.00 -8.84 13.11
CA SER A 448 0.15 -10.29 12.95
C SER A 448 1.14 -10.85 13.96
N SER A 449 0.95 -12.10 14.41
CA SER A 449 1.85 -12.70 15.40
C SER A 449 3.11 -13.29 14.78
N PHE A 450 3.15 -13.45 13.46
CA PHE A 450 4.24 -14.12 12.76
C PHE A 450 5.52 -13.29 12.78
N GLU A 451 6.66 -13.97 12.90
CA GLU A 451 7.96 -13.35 12.66
C GLU A 451 8.19 -13.22 11.15
N ASP A 452 8.17 -14.33 10.43
CA ASP A 452 8.18 -14.37 8.97
C ASP A 452 6.75 -14.26 8.44
N THR A 453 6.39 -13.04 8.04
CA THR A 453 5.03 -12.68 7.66
C THR A 453 4.92 -12.60 6.15
N VAL A 454 4.02 -13.38 5.55
CA VAL A 454 3.61 -13.20 4.14
C VAL A 454 2.25 -12.55 4.10
N LEU A 455 2.23 -11.25 3.80
CA LEU A 455 1.01 -10.50 3.61
C LEU A 455 0.51 -10.70 2.19
N ILE A 456 -0.77 -11.05 2.03
CA ILE A 456 -1.43 -11.16 0.72
C ILE A 456 -2.77 -10.43 0.69
N ASP A 457 -3.12 -9.87 -0.46
CA ASP A 457 -4.46 -9.31 -0.70
C ASP A 457 -5.50 -10.43 -0.86
N THR A 458 -6.78 -10.10 -0.66
CA THR A 458 -7.87 -11.09 -0.78
C THR A 458 -8.02 -11.64 -2.20
N ASP A 459 -7.57 -10.90 -3.21
CA ASP A 459 -7.55 -11.30 -4.62
C ASP A 459 -6.19 -11.74 -5.16
N THR A 460 -5.22 -11.97 -4.29
CA THR A 460 -3.94 -12.55 -4.68
C THR A 460 -4.05 -14.07 -4.75
N VAL A 461 -3.77 -14.64 -5.92
CA VAL A 461 -3.82 -16.08 -6.20
C VAL A 461 -2.40 -16.64 -6.25
N PRO A 462 -1.95 -17.38 -5.23
CA PRO A 462 -0.71 -18.13 -5.30
C PRO A 462 -0.86 -19.42 -6.13
N PHE A 463 0.16 -19.75 -6.92
CA PHE A 463 0.25 -20.98 -7.70
C PHE A 463 1.27 -21.98 -7.14
N VAL A 464 2.02 -21.58 -6.12
CA VAL A 464 3.14 -22.31 -5.53
C VAL A 464 3.02 -22.41 -4.03
N ASP A 465 3.73 -23.37 -3.42
CA ASP A 465 3.94 -23.36 -1.98
C ASP A 465 4.75 -22.11 -1.58
N ILE A 466 4.08 -21.17 -0.91
CA ILE A 466 4.66 -19.88 -0.50
C ILE A 466 5.87 -20.09 0.42
N LYS A 467 5.84 -21.10 1.29
CA LYS A 467 6.97 -21.38 2.18
C LYS A 467 8.19 -21.77 1.35
N GLU A 468 8.04 -22.74 0.45
CA GLU A 468 9.15 -23.26 -0.36
C GLU A 468 9.72 -22.19 -1.31
N PHE A 469 8.86 -21.49 -2.04
CA PHE A 469 9.30 -20.59 -3.11
C PHE A 469 9.66 -19.18 -2.64
N ILE A 470 9.11 -18.72 -1.51
CA ILE A 470 9.36 -17.37 -0.98
C ILE A 470 10.19 -17.45 0.29
N LEU A 471 9.68 -18.07 1.37
CA LEU A 471 10.32 -18.02 2.69
C LEU A 471 11.61 -18.83 2.76
N ASP A 472 11.67 -20.01 2.14
CA ASP A 472 12.85 -20.87 2.11
C ASP A 472 13.87 -20.45 1.02
N SER A 473 13.51 -19.47 0.19
CA SER A 473 14.42 -18.96 -0.85
C SER A 473 15.70 -18.40 -0.25
N ASN A 474 16.83 -18.59 -0.94
CA ASN A 474 18.11 -18.07 -0.50
C ASN A 474 18.10 -16.54 -0.32
N VAL A 475 17.39 -15.82 -1.19
CA VAL A 475 17.26 -14.37 -1.11
C VAL A 475 16.48 -13.92 0.12
N TYR A 476 15.40 -14.60 0.49
CA TYR A 476 14.64 -14.28 1.70
C TYR A 476 15.42 -14.64 2.96
N GLN A 477 16.03 -15.83 3.02
CA GLN A 477 16.83 -16.25 4.17
C GLN A 477 18.01 -15.30 4.45
N GLN A 478 18.60 -14.70 3.40
CA GLN A 478 19.67 -13.74 3.55
C GLN A 478 19.19 -12.34 3.92
N LYS A 479 18.11 -11.87 3.29
CA LYS A 479 17.69 -10.46 3.39
C LYS A 479 16.59 -10.23 4.40
N GLY A 480 15.71 -11.21 4.63
CA GLY A 480 14.54 -11.12 5.50
C GLY A 480 13.35 -10.41 4.86
N ALA A 481 13.43 -10.01 3.58
CA ALA A 481 12.32 -9.39 2.88
C ALA A 481 12.31 -9.73 1.37
N PHE A 482 11.13 -10.03 0.83
CA PHE A 482 10.89 -10.37 -0.58
C PHE A 482 9.70 -9.55 -1.10
N PHE A 483 9.97 -8.71 -2.10
CA PHE A 483 9.02 -7.81 -2.77
C PHE A 483 8.95 -8.08 -4.28
N PHE A 484 7.91 -7.55 -4.91
CA PHE A 484 7.63 -7.76 -6.33
C PHE A 484 7.53 -6.43 -7.07
N LYS A 485 8.09 -6.38 -8.30
CA LYS A 485 8.04 -5.17 -9.13
C LYS A 485 6.70 -5.03 -9.82
N ASP A 486 6.13 -3.82 -9.84
CA ASP A 486 4.88 -3.53 -10.56
C ASP A 486 5.07 -3.53 -12.09
N ARG A 487 3.97 -3.31 -12.83
CA ARG A 487 3.97 -3.02 -14.27
C ARG A 487 4.86 -1.83 -14.55
N GLN A 488 5.82 -2.05 -15.44
CA GLN A 488 6.77 -1.03 -15.83
C GLN A 488 6.17 -0.08 -16.88
N LEU A 489 5.23 0.75 -16.46
CA LEU A 489 4.53 1.73 -17.29
C LEU A 489 5.32 3.04 -17.44
N TYR A 490 4.88 3.90 -18.37
CA TYR A 490 5.57 5.14 -18.72
C TYR A 490 5.47 6.22 -17.65
N ASP A 491 4.57 6.10 -16.68
CA ASP A 491 4.27 7.12 -15.66
C ASP A 491 5.50 7.66 -14.95
N HIS A 492 5.55 8.99 -14.80
CA HIS A 492 6.69 9.73 -14.28
C HIS A 492 6.40 10.34 -12.91
N ILE A 493 7.44 10.41 -12.09
CA ILE A 493 7.45 11.24 -10.87
C ILE A 493 7.96 12.64 -11.19
N THR A 494 7.35 13.67 -10.60
CA THR A 494 7.82 15.05 -10.79
C THR A 494 9.13 15.29 -10.01
N GLY A 495 9.90 16.29 -10.43
CA GLY A 495 11.10 16.72 -9.70
C GLY A 495 10.82 17.03 -8.22
N PRO A 496 9.77 17.82 -7.90
CA PRO A 496 9.36 18.07 -6.53
C PRO A 496 8.93 16.83 -5.75
N GLU A 497 8.18 15.90 -6.35
CA GLU A 497 7.80 14.64 -5.70
C GLU A 497 9.04 13.79 -5.35
N ALA A 498 9.98 13.64 -6.29
CA ALA A 498 11.22 12.89 -6.03
C ALA A 498 12.07 13.58 -4.95
N THR A 499 12.13 14.91 -4.98
CA THR A 499 12.85 15.73 -3.98
C THR A 499 12.24 15.57 -2.59
N PHE A 500 10.91 15.55 -2.50
CA PHE A 500 10.20 15.28 -1.25
C PHE A 500 10.66 13.94 -0.64
N PHE A 501 10.62 12.85 -1.41
CA PHE A 501 11.05 11.55 -0.88
C PHE A 501 12.55 11.51 -0.55
N LYS A 502 13.41 12.17 -1.34
CA LYS A 502 14.85 12.30 -1.04
C LYS A 502 15.11 12.98 0.31
N LYS A 503 14.30 13.97 0.70
CA LYS A 503 14.39 14.63 2.03
C LYS A 503 14.13 13.66 3.18
N LEU A 504 13.32 12.62 2.96
CA LEU A 504 12.93 11.66 4.00
C LEU A 504 14.02 10.60 4.27
N LEU A 505 14.92 10.40 3.32
CA LEU A 505 15.97 9.38 3.39
C LEU A 505 16.98 9.66 4.51
N PRO A 506 17.68 8.64 5.03
CA PRO A 506 18.77 8.83 5.96
C PRO A 506 19.89 9.70 5.36
N THR A 507 20.52 10.48 6.22
CA THR A 507 21.62 11.37 5.90
C THR A 507 22.94 10.81 6.45
N ARG A 508 24.07 11.41 6.05
CA ARG A 508 25.38 11.10 6.66
C ARG A 508 25.43 11.35 8.17
N LEU A 509 24.56 12.23 8.69
CA LEU A 509 24.43 12.43 10.14
C LEU A 509 23.82 11.21 10.81
N ASP A 510 22.83 10.55 10.20
CA ASP A 510 22.24 9.32 10.73
C ASP A 510 23.31 8.21 10.88
N SER A 511 24.17 8.05 9.86
CA SER A 511 25.31 7.12 9.89
C SER A 511 26.35 7.50 10.93
N SER A 512 26.77 8.76 10.95
CA SER A 512 27.85 9.21 11.84
C SER A 512 27.44 9.22 13.32
N PHE A 513 26.21 9.63 13.61
CA PHE A 513 25.72 9.75 14.98
C PHE A 513 25.23 8.41 15.50
N PHE A 514 24.46 7.67 14.71
CA PHE A 514 23.70 6.51 15.17
C PHE A 514 23.99 5.22 14.39
N GLN A 515 24.97 5.21 13.48
CA GLN A 515 25.33 4.02 12.68
C GLN A 515 24.17 3.49 11.83
N ILE A 516 23.20 4.35 11.51
CA ILE A 516 22.13 4.01 10.58
C ILE A 516 22.75 4.01 9.17
N PRO A 517 22.62 2.92 8.39
CA PRO A 517 23.26 2.81 7.09
C PRO A 517 22.89 3.94 6.12
N GLU A 518 23.89 4.42 5.37
CA GLU A 518 23.67 5.25 4.18
C GLU A 518 23.10 4.38 3.05
N LEU A 519 22.29 5.00 2.21
CA LEU A 519 21.73 4.33 1.04
C LEU A 519 22.76 4.22 -0.07
N THR A 520 22.76 3.08 -0.75
CA THR A 520 23.66 2.81 -1.87
C THR A 520 22.96 3.09 -3.21
N ASN A 521 23.65 2.78 -4.31
CA ASN A 521 23.06 2.81 -5.64
C ASN A 521 21.84 1.87 -5.76
N PHE A 522 21.69 0.89 -4.87
CA PHE A 522 20.52 0.03 -4.83
C PHE A 522 19.21 0.82 -4.73
N THR A 523 19.11 1.78 -3.80
CA THR A 523 17.97 2.72 -3.75
C THR A 523 18.17 3.89 -4.73
N MET A 524 19.35 4.51 -4.73
CA MET A 524 19.52 5.82 -5.39
C MET A 524 19.47 5.76 -6.92
N GLN A 525 19.75 4.59 -7.51
CA GLN A 525 19.68 4.34 -8.95
C GLN A 525 18.54 3.37 -9.31
N ASN A 526 17.57 3.17 -8.41
CA ASN A 526 16.36 2.42 -8.77
C ASN A 526 15.49 3.24 -9.74
N ARG A 527 14.45 2.60 -10.30
CA ARG A 527 13.60 3.23 -11.32
C ARG A 527 12.80 4.43 -10.81
N PHE A 528 12.66 4.61 -9.48
CA PHE A 528 11.96 5.74 -8.87
C PHE A 528 12.86 6.97 -8.74
N PHE A 529 14.03 6.81 -8.13
CA PHE A 529 14.96 7.92 -7.89
C PHE A 529 15.92 8.18 -9.04
N GLY A 530 16.36 7.14 -9.73
CA GLY A 530 17.29 7.21 -10.87
C GLY A 530 16.58 7.53 -12.18
N ASP A 531 15.57 6.73 -12.53
CA ASP A 531 14.88 6.85 -13.83
C ASP A 531 13.64 7.74 -13.80
N MET A 532 13.27 8.26 -12.63
CA MET A 532 12.13 9.15 -12.42
C MET A 532 10.79 8.54 -12.89
N LYS A 533 10.55 7.26 -12.58
CA LYS A 533 9.30 6.53 -12.89
C LYS A 533 8.49 6.20 -11.63
N LYS A 534 7.17 6.17 -11.77
CA LYS A 534 6.24 5.68 -10.73
C LYS A 534 6.10 4.15 -10.83
N HIS A 535 5.41 3.56 -9.84
CA HIS A 535 4.98 2.15 -9.85
C HIS A 535 6.16 1.18 -9.81
N ILE A 536 6.88 1.18 -8.69
CA ILE A 536 8.02 0.26 -8.48
C ILE A 536 7.55 -1.07 -7.96
N GLN A 537 6.71 -1.05 -6.93
CA GLN A 537 6.33 -2.23 -6.20
C GLN A 537 4.85 -2.56 -6.42
N GLU A 538 4.58 -3.82 -6.75
CA GLU A 538 3.27 -4.43 -6.61
C GLU A 538 3.20 -5.07 -5.22
N SER A 539 2.09 -4.84 -4.51
CA SER A 539 1.95 -5.16 -3.09
C SER A 539 0.92 -6.26 -2.81
N GLY A 540 0.34 -6.88 -3.84
CA GLY A 540 -0.54 -8.05 -3.69
C GLY A 540 0.06 -9.17 -2.83
N MET A 541 1.39 -9.31 -2.84
CA MET A 541 2.14 -10.15 -1.90
C MET A 541 3.38 -9.42 -1.39
N VAL A 542 3.63 -9.49 -0.08
CA VAL A 542 4.82 -8.92 0.57
C VAL A 542 5.28 -9.90 1.65
N ALA A 543 6.54 -10.34 1.62
CA ALA A 543 7.11 -11.17 2.68
C ALA A 543 8.15 -10.40 3.49
N ILE A 544 8.02 -10.35 4.81
CA ILE A 544 8.92 -9.62 5.73
C ILE A 544 9.14 -10.42 7.01
N ASN A 545 10.40 -10.58 7.41
CA ASN A 545 10.78 -10.96 8.76
C ASN A 545 10.72 -9.71 9.65
N LYS A 546 9.66 -9.61 10.46
CA LYS A 546 9.36 -8.38 11.21
C LYS A 546 10.33 -8.11 12.36
N LYS A 547 11.03 -9.13 12.88
CA LYS A 547 12.06 -8.93 13.91
C LYS A 547 13.29 -8.26 13.32
N ASN A 548 13.77 -8.77 12.20
CA ASN A 548 14.95 -8.22 11.50
C ASN A 548 14.68 -6.82 10.94
N HIS A 549 13.43 -6.55 10.53
CA HIS A 549 13.03 -5.30 9.89
C HIS A 549 12.02 -4.49 10.71
N MET A 550 12.10 -4.52 12.05
CA MET A 550 11.12 -3.81 12.90
C MET A 550 11.12 -2.31 12.66
N ARG A 551 12.30 -1.70 12.49
CA ARG A 551 12.44 -0.28 12.14
C ARG A 551 11.69 0.04 10.85
N SER A 552 11.94 -0.74 9.79
CA SER A 552 11.29 -0.61 8.49
C SER A 552 9.78 -0.81 8.60
N THR A 553 9.32 -1.82 9.36
CA THR A 553 7.90 -2.12 9.62
C THR A 553 7.18 -0.96 10.31
N LEU A 554 7.82 -0.32 11.29
CA LEU A 554 7.28 0.88 11.94
C LEU A 554 7.27 2.08 10.99
N THR A 555 8.32 2.27 10.18
CA THR A 555 8.37 3.33 9.18
C THR A 555 7.25 3.18 8.15
N ILE A 556 6.98 1.98 7.64
CA ILE A 556 5.87 1.69 6.73
C ILE A 556 4.54 2.19 7.33
N ASN A 557 4.26 1.86 8.60
CA ASN A 557 3.04 2.27 9.29
C ASN A 557 2.97 3.78 9.52
N VAL A 558 4.10 4.41 9.85
CA VAL A 558 4.19 5.85 10.11
C VAL A 558 4.00 6.68 8.83
N LEU A 559 4.45 6.19 7.67
CA LEU A 559 4.27 6.89 6.40
C LEU A 559 2.79 7.08 6.02
N GLN A 560 1.91 6.17 6.45
CA GLN A 560 0.46 6.27 6.26
C GLN A 560 -0.17 7.43 7.05
N MET A 561 0.55 8.00 8.04
CA MET A 561 0.01 9.05 8.91
C MET A 561 0.00 10.44 8.28
N TRP A 562 0.63 10.60 7.11
CA TRP A 562 0.79 11.91 6.48
C TRP A 562 0.21 11.92 5.07
N HIS A 563 -0.79 12.77 4.87
CA HIS A 563 -1.39 13.02 3.57
C HIS A 563 -0.37 13.47 2.50
N ALA A 564 0.67 14.20 2.92
CA ALA A 564 1.78 14.60 2.04
C ALA A 564 2.53 13.39 1.43
N VAL A 565 2.55 12.25 2.13
CA VAL A 565 3.13 11.00 1.62
C VAL A 565 2.09 10.25 0.79
N THR A 566 0.92 9.98 1.35
CA THR A 566 -0.08 9.08 0.74
C THR A 566 -0.67 9.61 -0.56
N THR A 567 -0.68 10.93 -0.79
CA THR A 567 -1.15 11.51 -2.07
C THR A 567 -0.16 11.41 -3.23
N ARG A 568 1.11 11.14 -2.95
CA ARG A 568 2.16 11.02 -3.99
C ARG A 568 2.38 9.60 -4.48
N VAL A 569 1.81 8.64 -3.78
CA VAL A 569 1.91 7.22 -4.10
C VAL A 569 0.51 6.68 -4.37
N HIS A 570 0.44 5.61 -5.17
CA HIS A 570 -0.83 4.98 -5.47
C HIS A 570 -1.16 3.94 -4.40
N GLY A 571 -2.08 4.27 -3.49
CA GLY A 571 -2.43 3.39 -2.38
C GLY A 571 -1.27 3.20 -1.40
N ASP A 572 -1.04 1.97 -0.95
CA ASP A 572 0.00 1.58 0.00
C ASP A 572 1.27 1.01 -0.66
N LYS A 573 1.23 0.70 -1.96
CA LYS A 573 2.21 -0.21 -2.58
C LYS A 573 3.67 0.26 -2.51
N GLU A 574 3.91 1.56 -2.70
CA GLU A 574 5.26 2.13 -2.62
C GLU A 574 5.76 2.26 -1.17
N LEU A 575 4.84 2.26 -0.18
CA LEU A 575 5.18 2.50 1.22
C LEU A 575 6.04 1.37 1.80
N PHE A 576 5.95 0.14 1.27
CA PHE A 576 6.75 -1.00 1.72
C PHE A 576 8.25 -0.76 1.47
N TRP A 577 8.69 -0.67 0.20
CA TRP A 577 10.11 -0.43 -0.08
C TRP A 577 10.57 0.97 0.34
N LEU A 578 9.73 2.01 0.24
CA LEU A 578 10.08 3.34 0.73
C LEU A 578 10.29 3.31 2.25
N GLY A 579 9.49 2.55 2.99
CA GLY A 579 9.65 2.39 4.42
C GLY A 579 11.01 1.76 4.79
N PHE A 580 11.48 0.79 4.00
CA PHE A 580 12.82 0.21 4.11
C PHE A 580 13.92 1.24 3.82
N SER A 581 13.85 1.92 2.67
CA SER A 581 14.85 2.92 2.28
C SER A 581 14.89 4.12 3.24
N ILE A 582 13.74 4.63 3.68
CA ILE A 582 13.63 5.73 4.67
C ILE A 582 14.16 5.30 6.05
N ALA A 583 14.01 4.02 6.40
CA ALA A 583 14.61 3.44 7.60
C ALA A 583 16.13 3.26 7.51
N GLY A 584 16.75 3.41 6.33
CA GLY A 584 18.16 3.05 6.12
C GLY A 584 18.37 1.54 6.09
N ASP A 585 17.46 0.82 5.44
CA ASP A 585 17.48 -0.62 5.29
C ASP A 585 17.31 -1.00 3.82
N GLU A 586 18.38 -1.53 3.21
CA GLU A 586 18.39 -2.03 1.83
C GLU A 586 18.38 -3.58 1.78
N ASN A 587 18.14 -4.23 2.92
CA ASN A 587 18.08 -5.69 3.01
C ASN A 587 16.71 -6.22 2.59
N TYR A 588 16.35 -5.97 1.33
CA TYR A 588 15.21 -6.63 0.69
C TYR A 588 15.58 -7.11 -0.69
N TYR A 589 14.90 -8.15 -1.15
CA TYR A 589 14.96 -8.62 -2.52
C TYR A 589 13.74 -8.08 -3.26
N LEU A 590 13.98 -7.49 -4.42
CA LEU A 590 12.91 -7.07 -5.33
C LEU A 590 12.99 -7.98 -6.56
N ASN A 591 11.92 -8.73 -6.82
CA ASN A 591 11.88 -9.75 -7.87
C ASN A 591 12.48 -9.24 -9.17
N LYS A 592 13.32 -10.07 -9.81
CA LYS A 592 14.03 -9.70 -11.05
C LYS A 592 13.05 -9.18 -12.10
N HIS A 593 11.97 -9.92 -12.30
CA HIS A 593 10.92 -9.60 -13.27
C HIS A 593 9.92 -8.59 -12.73
N GLY A 594 9.52 -7.68 -13.62
CA GLY A 594 8.29 -6.88 -13.48
C GLY A 594 7.04 -7.76 -13.51
N VAL A 595 5.88 -7.13 -13.36
CA VAL A 595 4.61 -7.79 -13.67
C VAL A 595 4.61 -8.28 -15.13
N GLY A 596 4.11 -9.48 -15.35
CA GLY A 596 3.73 -10.01 -16.66
C GLY A 596 2.21 -10.11 -16.82
N ALA A 597 1.78 -10.19 -18.07
CA ALA A 597 0.42 -10.56 -18.43
C ALA A 597 0.31 -12.09 -18.41
N VAL A 598 -0.66 -12.64 -17.67
CA VAL A 598 -0.94 -14.08 -17.62
C VAL A 598 -2.27 -14.41 -18.32
N GLY A 599 -2.30 -15.53 -19.05
CA GLY A 599 -3.48 -15.96 -19.79
C GLY A 599 -3.14 -16.85 -20.98
N GLN A 600 -3.89 -16.70 -22.07
CA GLN A 600 -3.64 -17.39 -23.34
C GLN A 600 -3.01 -16.43 -24.34
N ILE A 601 -2.04 -16.90 -25.13
CA ILE A 601 -1.40 -16.10 -26.18
C ILE A 601 -2.44 -15.76 -27.26
N ASN A 602 -2.53 -14.49 -27.63
CA ASN A 602 -3.40 -14.05 -28.71
C ASN A 602 -2.83 -14.52 -30.04
N PRO A 603 -3.61 -15.24 -30.87
CA PRO A 603 -3.14 -15.65 -32.18
C PRO A 603 -2.95 -14.42 -33.08
N ASN A 604 -1.92 -14.45 -33.94
CA ASN A 604 -1.65 -13.35 -34.87
C ASN A 604 -2.83 -13.03 -35.81
N SER A 605 -3.74 -13.98 -36.05
CA SER A 605 -4.99 -13.75 -36.80
C SER A 605 -5.87 -12.67 -36.17
N ASN A 606 -5.80 -12.50 -34.84
CA ASN A 606 -6.64 -11.58 -34.07
C ASN A 606 -5.96 -10.22 -33.83
N ARG A 607 -4.77 -10.00 -34.43
CA ARG A 607 -4.02 -8.75 -34.35
C ARG A 607 -4.20 -7.92 -35.61
N LEU A 608 -3.95 -6.61 -35.54
CA LEU A 608 -4.11 -5.67 -36.67
C LEU A 608 -5.52 -5.76 -37.31
N LEU A 609 -6.55 -5.80 -36.47
CA LEU A 609 -7.94 -5.89 -36.93
C LEU A 609 -8.30 -4.67 -37.79
N GLY A 610 -8.89 -4.92 -38.96
CA GLY A 610 -9.22 -3.88 -39.95
C GLY A 610 -8.09 -3.55 -40.94
N ASP A 611 -6.91 -4.14 -40.77
CA ASP A 611 -5.86 -4.10 -41.78
C ASP A 611 -6.28 -4.85 -43.05
N LYS A 612 -6.00 -4.27 -44.23
CA LYS A 612 -6.36 -4.84 -45.54
C LYS A 612 -5.37 -5.90 -46.02
N ASP A 613 -4.18 -5.94 -45.45
CA ASP A 613 -3.12 -6.88 -45.83
C ASP A 613 -2.88 -7.95 -44.75
N ASP A 614 -3.55 -9.08 -44.89
CA ASP A 614 -3.37 -10.24 -44.01
C ASP A 614 -1.93 -10.79 -44.04
N SER A 615 -1.13 -10.50 -45.07
CA SER A 615 0.25 -10.98 -45.15
C SER A 615 1.16 -10.36 -44.07
N ARG A 616 0.80 -9.19 -43.54
CA ARG A 616 1.54 -8.55 -42.44
C ARG A 616 1.39 -9.31 -41.12
N ARG A 617 0.18 -9.78 -40.80
CA ARG A 617 -0.10 -10.52 -39.56
C ARG A 617 0.74 -11.79 -39.44
N SER A 618 0.92 -12.51 -40.55
CA SER A 618 1.73 -13.73 -40.60
C SER A 618 3.23 -13.51 -40.38
N LYS A 619 3.71 -12.25 -40.48
CA LYS A 619 5.13 -11.88 -40.36
C LYS A 619 5.46 -11.25 -39.01
N LEU A 620 4.47 -11.02 -38.14
CA LEU A 620 4.70 -10.50 -36.79
C LEU A 620 5.53 -11.50 -36.00
N LYS A 621 6.65 -11.01 -35.47
CA LYS A 621 7.58 -11.76 -34.62
C LYS A 621 7.19 -11.69 -33.15
N SER A 622 6.54 -10.61 -32.73
CA SER A 622 6.05 -10.48 -31.36
C SER A 622 4.87 -11.40 -31.08
N HIS A 623 4.77 -11.88 -29.86
CA HIS A 623 3.59 -12.46 -29.24
C HIS A 623 2.83 -11.35 -28.49
N GLN A 624 1.51 -11.51 -28.38
CA GLN A 624 0.66 -10.63 -27.61
C GLN A 624 -0.10 -11.46 -26.58
N LEU A 625 -0.17 -10.96 -25.35
CA LEU A 625 -1.03 -11.52 -24.31
C LEU A 625 -1.79 -10.39 -23.64
N CYS A 626 -3.13 -10.45 -23.67
CA CYS A 626 -3.98 -9.44 -23.05
C CYS A 626 -4.73 -10.01 -21.84
N THR A 627 -4.68 -9.30 -20.71
CA THR A 627 -5.33 -9.73 -19.48
C THR A 627 -5.64 -8.56 -18.55
N THR A 628 -6.56 -8.78 -17.62
CA THR A 628 -6.85 -7.90 -16.48
C THR A 628 -6.09 -8.31 -15.21
N HIS A 629 -5.29 -9.38 -15.30
CA HIS A 629 -4.60 -10.03 -14.18
C HIS A 629 -3.08 -9.79 -14.27
N PRO A 630 -2.52 -8.91 -13.43
CA PRO A 630 -1.07 -8.81 -13.30
C PRO A 630 -0.53 -10.05 -12.59
N ALA A 631 0.58 -10.62 -13.09
CA ALA A 631 1.17 -11.82 -12.53
C ALA A 631 2.69 -11.73 -12.41
N HIS A 632 3.25 -12.57 -11.53
CA HIS A 632 4.68 -12.58 -11.23
C HIS A 632 5.34 -13.90 -11.62
N LEU A 633 6.28 -13.78 -12.56
CA LEU A 633 7.25 -14.82 -12.89
C LEU A 633 8.39 -14.81 -11.86
N SER A 634 8.80 -15.99 -11.41
CA SER A 634 9.93 -16.15 -10.50
C SER A 634 11.21 -15.64 -11.15
N GLY A 635 11.85 -14.67 -10.51
CA GLY A 635 13.18 -14.19 -10.89
C GLY A 635 14.33 -15.12 -10.50
N LEU A 636 14.03 -16.22 -9.79
CA LEU A 636 15.02 -17.17 -9.28
C LEU A 636 15.28 -18.32 -10.27
N ASP A 637 14.26 -18.74 -11.02
CA ASP A 637 14.35 -19.80 -12.03
C ASP A 637 13.90 -19.36 -13.44
N ASP A 638 13.42 -18.11 -13.59
CA ASP A 638 12.93 -17.55 -14.85
C ASP A 638 11.80 -18.38 -15.52
N HIS A 639 11.09 -19.23 -14.76
CA HIS A 639 10.06 -20.13 -15.30
C HIS A 639 8.78 -20.21 -14.44
N THR A 640 8.89 -20.23 -13.12
CA THR A 640 7.74 -20.54 -12.25
C THR A 640 6.76 -19.37 -12.14
N LEU A 641 5.47 -19.62 -12.38
CA LEU A 641 4.39 -18.67 -12.05
C LEU A 641 4.23 -18.63 -10.52
N LEU A 642 4.57 -17.53 -9.88
CA LEU A 642 4.48 -17.45 -8.41
C LEU A 642 3.05 -17.16 -7.97
N TRP A 643 2.50 -16.04 -8.45
CA TRP A 643 1.17 -15.58 -8.08
C TRP A 643 0.64 -14.57 -9.10
N MET A 644 -0.67 -14.32 -9.07
CA MET A 644 -1.33 -13.23 -9.80
C MET A 644 -2.28 -12.45 -8.91
N ASN A 645 -2.55 -11.20 -9.26
CA ASN A 645 -3.57 -10.38 -8.62
C ASN A 645 -4.87 -10.38 -9.45
N SER A 646 -5.95 -9.84 -8.90
CA SER A 646 -7.30 -9.79 -9.48
C SER A 646 -8.06 -11.12 -9.51
N GLY A 647 -7.68 -12.14 -8.74
CA GLY A 647 -8.41 -13.41 -8.68
C GLY A 647 -8.40 -14.18 -10.01
N PHE A 648 -9.37 -15.07 -10.22
CA PHE A 648 -9.51 -15.82 -11.50
C PHE A 648 -10.67 -15.37 -12.38
N ILE A 649 -11.49 -14.40 -11.95
CA ILE A 649 -12.62 -13.94 -12.74
C ILE A 649 -12.09 -13.07 -13.88
N THR A 650 -12.26 -13.52 -15.13
CA THR A 650 -11.70 -12.87 -16.32
C THR A 650 -11.97 -11.36 -16.38
N CYS A 651 -13.17 -10.91 -15.98
CA CYS A 651 -13.46 -9.49 -15.77
C CYS A 651 -14.36 -9.29 -14.54
N LYS A 652 -13.83 -8.66 -13.48
CA LYS A 652 -14.59 -8.36 -12.25
C LYS A 652 -15.68 -7.28 -12.43
N ARG A 653 -15.67 -6.52 -13.52
CA ARG A 653 -16.62 -5.41 -13.72
C ARG A 653 -17.94 -5.90 -14.32
N GLU A 654 -19.00 -5.72 -13.55
CA GLU A 654 -20.35 -6.04 -14.01
C GLU A 654 -20.77 -5.21 -15.22
N ASN A 655 -21.52 -5.83 -16.14
CA ASN A 655 -22.14 -5.19 -17.32
C ASN A 655 -21.18 -4.60 -18.36
N GLU A 656 -19.86 -4.80 -18.24
CA GLU A 656 -18.92 -4.33 -19.26
C GLU A 656 -19.01 -5.14 -20.55
N ALA A 657 -19.36 -6.44 -20.50
CA ALA A 657 -19.55 -7.27 -21.68
C ALA A 657 -20.52 -6.66 -22.70
N SER A 658 -21.63 -6.07 -22.25
CA SER A 658 -22.64 -5.43 -23.12
C SER A 658 -22.09 -4.21 -23.85
N LYS A 659 -21.11 -3.51 -23.26
CA LYS A 659 -20.45 -2.35 -23.88
C LYS A 659 -19.34 -2.82 -24.82
N ASP A 660 -18.54 -3.76 -24.33
CA ASP A 660 -17.32 -4.25 -24.96
C ASP A 660 -17.58 -5.08 -26.21
N ILE A 661 -18.69 -5.80 -26.30
CA ILE A 661 -19.00 -6.66 -27.47
C ILE A 661 -18.98 -5.91 -28.81
N THR A 662 -19.18 -4.59 -28.79
CA THR A 662 -19.14 -3.75 -29.99
C THR A 662 -17.72 -3.37 -30.44
N MET A 663 -16.72 -3.54 -29.57
CA MET A 663 -15.33 -3.21 -29.88
C MET A 663 -14.72 -4.25 -30.83
N ASP A 664 -13.81 -3.80 -31.69
CA ASP A 664 -13.14 -4.65 -32.68
C ASP A 664 -12.46 -5.87 -32.05
N LEU A 665 -11.90 -5.70 -30.86
CA LEU A 665 -11.26 -6.75 -30.07
C LEU A 665 -12.20 -7.93 -29.77
N TYR A 666 -13.48 -7.68 -29.54
CA TYR A 666 -14.44 -8.69 -29.09
C TYR A 666 -15.40 -9.14 -30.19
N LYS A 667 -15.82 -8.23 -31.08
CA LYS A 667 -16.83 -8.53 -32.12
C LYS A 667 -16.44 -9.62 -33.10
N ASN A 668 -15.12 -9.85 -33.28
CA ASN A 668 -14.57 -10.86 -34.18
C ASN A 668 -14.20 -12.17 -33.45
N VAL A 669 -14.26 -12.18 -32.11
CA VAL A 669 -13.86 -13.31 -31.26
C VAL A 669 -15.08 -13.99 -30.63
N PHE A 670 -16.11 -13.22 -30.30
CA PHE A 670 -17.34 -13.69 -29.69
C PHE A 670 -18.54 -13.43 -30.60
N ASP A 671 -19.42 -14.42 -30.74
CA ASP A 671 -20.58 -14.32 -31.64
C ASP A 671 -21.62 -13.31 -31.12
N ASN A 672 -21.71 -13.15 -29.80
CA ASN A 672 -22.70 -12.31 -29.14
C ASN A 672 -22.30 -11.94 -27.70
N GLU A 673 -23.06 -11.02 -27.12
CA GLU A 673 -22.89 -10.52 -25.75
C GLU A 673 -22.94 -11.64 -24.70
N GLU A 674 -23.81 -12.65 -24.88
CA GLU A 674 -23.98 -13.74 -23.91
C GLU A 674 -22.71 -14.59 -23.79
N GLN A 675 -22.05 -14.88 -24.91
CA GLN A 675 -20.78 -15.59 -24.91
C GLN A 675 -19.66 -14.79 -24.23
N LEU A 676 -19.54 -13.49 -24.54
CA LEU A 676 -18.56 -12.62 -23.89
C LEU A 676 -18.82 -12.52 -22.38
N LYS A 677 -20.08 -12.36 -21.98
CA LYS A 677 -20.49 -12.33 -20.57
C LYS A 677 -20.12 -13.63 -19.85
N LYS A 678 -20.37 -14.78 -20.49
CA LYS A 678 -19.97 -16.09 -19.94
C LYS A 678 -18.45 -16.21 -19.79
N ASN A 679 -17.67 -15.68 -20.74
CA ASN A 679 -16.22 -15.65 -20.64
C ASN A 679 -15.75 -14.73 -19.50
N TYR A 680 -16.29 -13.51 -19.40
CA TYR A 680 -15.96 -12.54 -18.35
C TYR A 680 -16.22 -13.08 -16.94
N GLN A 681 -17.32 -13.79 -16.76
CA GLN A 681 -17.69 -14.42 -15.48
C GLN A 681 -17.00 -15.77 -15.24
N GLY A 682 -16.34 -16.32 -16.26
CA GLY A 682 -15.65 -17.60 -16.20
C GLY A 682 -14.21 -17.49 -15.69
N PRO A 683 -13.61 -18.63 -15.33
CA PRO A 683 -12.23 -18.68 -14.88
C PRO A 683 -11.28 -18.34 -16.03
N LEU A 684 -10.29 -17.48 -15.76
CA LEU A 684 -9.19 -17.20 -16.66
C LEU A 684 -8.47 -18.50 -17.03
N LYS A 685 -8.27 -18.72 -18.33
CA LYS A 685 -7.45 -19.82 -18.85
C LYS A 685 -6.01 -19.37 -18.96
N ILE A 686 -5.09 -20.15 -18.39
CA ILE A 686 -3.67 -19.81 -18.32
C ILE A 686 -2.88 -20.86 -19.07
N SER A 687 -2.26 -20.46 -20.18
CA SER A 687 -1.28 -21.28 -20.93
C SER A 687 0.10 -20.64 -20.95
N ALA A 688 0.21 -19.34 -20.66
CA ALA A 688 1.47 -18.62 -20.67
C ALA A 688 1.47 -17.41 -19.71
N ILE A 689 2.67 -16.94 -19.40
CA ILE A 689 2.93 -15.60 -18.87
C ILE A 689 3.90 -14.87 -19.81
N LEU A 690 3.63 -13.59 -20.04
CA LEU A 690 4.47 -12.69 -20.83
C LEU A 690 4.89 -11.50 -19.96
N VAL A 691 6.17 -11.40 -19.63
CA VAL A 691 6.78 -10.23 -18.99
C VAL A 691 7.40 -9.37 -20.08
N PRO A 692 6.80 -8.22 -20.46
CA PRO A 692 7.31 -7.42 -21.56
C PRO A 692 8.49 -6.54 -21.12
N PRO A 693 9.26 -5.96 -22.06
CA PRO A 693 10.17 -4.87 -21.73
C PRO A 693 9.42 -3.66 -21.12
N PRO A 694 10.10 -2.81 -20.33
CA PRO A 694 9.52 -1.57 -19.82
C PRO A 694 8.90 -0.70 -20.94
N GLN A 695 7.74 -0.09 -20.66
CA GLN A 695 6.96 0.66 -21.65
C GLN A 695 7.71 1.86 -22.24
N GLU A 696 8.66 2.43 -21.50
CA GLU A 696 9.54 3.52 -21.95
C GLU A 696 10.54 3.12 -23.04
N ARG A 697 10.73 1.81 -23.28
CA ARG A 697 11.54 1.34 -24.42
C ARG A 697 10.68 1.39 -25.67
N VAL A 698 10.88 2.41 -26.51
CA VAL A 698 10.05 2.66 -27.69
C VAL A 698 10.82 2.48 -28.99
N ILE A 699 10.24 1.74 -29.95
CA ILE A 699 10.67 1.70 -31.36
C ILE A 699 9.46 1.87 -32.27
N ASN A 700 9.45 2.94 -33.06
CA ASN A 700 8.45 3.09 -34.12
C ASN A 700 8.83 2.23 -35.34
N ASN A 701 7.84 1.59 -35.95
CA ASN A 701 8.01 0.74 -37.12
C ASN A 701 6.75 0.77 -37.99
N ASP A 702 6.92 0.48 -39.29
CA ASP A 702 5.80 0.37 -40.25
C ASP A 702 5.39 -1.10 -40.51
N LEU A 703 5.92 -2.04 -39.71
CA LEU A 703 5.72 -3.49 -39.87
C LEU A 703 4.44 -3.99 -39.19
N GLY A 704 3.80 -3.15 -38.38
CA GLY A 704 2.67 -3.54 -37.53
C GLY A 704 3.09 -4.20 -36.21
N GLU A 705 4.38 -4.18 -35.90
CA GLU A 705 4.92 -4.62 -34.61
C GLU A 705 4.60 -3.58 -33.52
N PRO A 706 4.45 -3.99 -32.25
CA PRO A 706 4.15 -3.08 -31.15
C PRO A 706 5.32 -2.11 -30.96
N SER A 707 5.01 -0.83 -30.70
CA SER A 707 6.04 0.20 -30.48
C SER A 707 6.53 0.24 -29.04
N SER A 708 5.83 -0.39 -28.11
CA SER A 708 6.18 -0.49 -26.69
C SER A 708 5.78 -1.85 -26.11
N GLY A 709 6.30 -2.20 -24.93
CA GLY A 709 6.02 -3.49 -24.28
C GLY A 709 4.62 -3.61 -23.68
N TRP A 710 3.95 -2.50 -23.39
CA TRP A 710 2.63 -2.45 -22.77
C TRP A 710 1.68 -1.53 -23.52
N ASP A 711 0.48 -2.02 -23.81
CA ASP A 711 -0.63 -1.19 -24.30
C ASP A 711 -1.85 -1.31 -23.38
N VAL A 712 -2.51 -0.18 -23.11
CA VAL A 712 -3.79 -0.13 -22.38
C VAL A 712 -4.92 -0.33 -23.38
N MET A 713 -5.83 -1.27 -23.09
CA MET A 713 -7.03 -1.52 -23.87
C MET A 713 -8.27 -1.07 -23.10
N PHE A 714 -9.30 -0.60 -23.82
CA PHE A 714 -10.54 -0.11 -23.19
C PHE A 714 -11.47 -1.21 -22.66
N GLY A 715 -11.15 -2.49 -22.92
CA GLY A 715 -11.94 -3.63 -22.46
C GLY A 715 -11.98 -3.80 -20.94
N CYS A 716 -13.04 -4.42 -20.44
CA CYS A 716 -13.36 -4.58 -19.02
C CYS A 716 -13.35 -3.23 -18.28
N GLY A 717 -13.94 -2.21 -18.91
CA GLY A 717 -13.97 -0.85 -18.37
C GLY A 717 -12.58 -0.24 -18.15
N GLY A 718 -11.64 -0.50 -19.06
CA GLY A 718 -10.27 0.04 -19.05
C GLY A 718 -9.26 -0.72 -18.19
N TYR A 719 -9.59 -1.92 -17.69
CA TYR A 719 -8.68 -2.75 -16.89
C TYR A 719 -7.87 -3.75 -17.71
N LEU A 720 -8.15 -3.90 -19.01
CA LEU A 720 -7.42 -4.82 -19.88
C LEU A 720 -6.09 -4.20 -20.34
N TYR A 721 -4.98 -4.89 -20.11
CA TYR A 721 -3.66 -4.53 -20.61
C TYR A 721 -3.14 -5.63 -21.53
N CYS A 722 -2.47 -5.24 -22.61
CA CYS A 722 -1.77 -6.16 -23.51
C CYS A 722 -0.26 -6.01 -23.34
N ALA A 723 0.43 -7.13 -23.16
CA ALA A 723 1.88 -7.21 -23.13
C ALA A 723 2.42 -7.78 -24.44
N TYR A 724 3.63 -7.36 -24.81
CA TYR A 724 4.36 -7.88 -25.96
C TYR A 724 5.81 -8.21 -25.62
N ASP A 725 6.28 -9.37 -26.08
CA ASP A 725 7.63 -9.88 -25.81
C ASP A 725 8.69 -9.32 -26.77
N ASN A 726 8.31 -8.72 -27.89
CA ASN A 726 9.26 -8.14 -28.84
C ASN A 726 8.77 -6.80 -29.39
N ILE A 727 9.50 -5.73 -29.06
CA ILE A 727 9.18 -4.38 -29.50
C ILE A 727 9.80 -4.12 -30.88
N GLY A 728 8.98 -3.67 -31.83
CA GLY A 728 9.41 -3.36 -33.20
C GLY A 728 9.89 -4.57 -34.02
N GLY A 729 9.72 -5.80 -33.54
CA GLY A 729 10.28 -7.00 -34.18
C GLY A 729 11.82 -7.03 -34.16
N SER A 730 12.40 -6.36 -33.16
CA SER A 730 13.83 -6.17 -32.97
C SER A 730 14.56 -7.48 -32.64
N ASN A 731 15.82 -7.54 -33.09
CA ASN A 731 16.75 -8.61 -32.73
C ASN A 731 17.63 -8.21 -31.51
N ASP A 732 17.50 -6.99 -31.01
CA ASP A 732 18.24 -6.52 -29.84
C ASP A 732 17.51 -6.92 -28.55
N SER A 733 18.23 -7.65 -27.69
CA SER A 733 17.75 -8.10 -26.37
C SER A 733 17.24 -6.98 -25.47
N TYR A 734 17.68 -5.73 -25.67
CA TYR A 734 17.14 -4.58 -24.95
C TYR A 734 15.64 -4.37 -25.20
N TYR A 735 15.13 -4.79 -26.35
CA TYR A 735 13.74 -4.66 -26.76
C TYR A 735 12.95 -5.98 -26.69
N GLN A 736 13.50 -6.97 -25.99
CA GLN A 736 12.90 -8.31 -25.83
C GLN A 736 12.51 -8.56 -24.37
N GLY A 737 11.31 -9.10 -24.18
CA GLY A 737 10.73 -9.55 -22.94
C GLY A 737 10.91 -11.05 -22.74
N THR A 738 10.24 -11.59 -21.72
CA THR A 738 10.25 -13.02 -21.39
C THR A 738 8.87 -13.61 -21.60
N LEU A 739 8.79 -14.67 -22.40
CA LEU A 739 7.59 -15.49 -22.60
C LEU A 739 7.85 -16.87 -22.03
N VAL A 740 6.97 -17.34 -21.15
CA VAL A 740 6.98 -18.71 -20.64
C VAL A 740 5.64 -19.35 -20.97
N GLU A 741 5.69 -20.45 -21.73
CA GLU A 741 4.55 -21.32 -22.00
C GLU A 741 4.59 -22.51 -21.04
N TYR A 742 3.42 -22.89 -20.52
CA TYR A 742 3.28 -23.92 -19.51
C TYR A 742 2.84 -25.25 -20.12
N ASP A 743 3.31 -26.35 -19.55
CA ASP A 743 2.93 -27.69 -20.02
C ASP A 743 1.50 -28.08 -19.60
N ASP A 744 1.00 -29.19 -20.14
CA ASP A 744 -0.37 -29.66 -19.88
C ASP A 744 -0.65 -29.93 -18.38
N ASN A 745 0.36 -30.31 -17.60
CA ASN A 745 0.18 -30.57 -16.16
C ASN A 745 0.05 -29.26 -15.37
N GLN A 746 0.87 -28.27 -15.70
CA GLN A 746 0.79 -26.93 -15.12
C GLN A 746 -0.53 -26.26 -15.49
N GLN A 747 -0.93 -26.31 -16.76
CA GLN A 747 -2.21 -25.77 -17.22
C GLN A 747 -3.40 -26.45 -16.53
N LEU A 748 -3.34 -27.77 -16.31
CA LEU A 748 -4.36 -28.51 -15.58
C LEU A 748 -4.46 -28.08 -14.10
N LEU A 749 -3.34 -27.79 -13.44
CA LEU A 749 -3.35 -27.20 -12.10
C LEU A 749 -4.03 -25.82 -12.13
N TYR A 750 -3.65 -24.95 -13.07
CA TYR A 750 -4.23 -23.60 -13.16
C TYR A 750 -5.73 -23.62 -13.44
N ASP A 751 -6.18 -24.52 -14.31
CA ASP A 751 -7.59 -24.77 -14.56
C ASP A 751 -8.32 -25.24 -13.29
N TYR A 752 -7.70 -26.12 -12.51
CA TYR A 752 -8.26 -26.57 -11.23
C TYR A 752 -8.40 -25.44 -10.22
N LEU A 753 -7.35 -24.62 -10.05
CA LEU A 753 -7.39 -23.47 -9.15
C LEU A 753 -8.42 -22.43 -9.61
N GLY A 754 -8.52 -22.16 -10.91
CA GLY A 754 -9.48 -21.20 -11.45
C GLY A 754 -10.92 -21.65 -11.31
N GLU A 755 -11.21 -22.92 -11.57
CA GLU A 755 -12.54 -23.47 -11.37
C GLU A 755 -12.95 -23.47 -9.89
N LEU A 756 -12.02 -23.75 -8.96
CA LEU A 756 -12.26 -23.63 -7.52
C LEU A 756 -12.60 -22.20 -7.11
N TRP A 757 -11.82 -21.23 -7.61
CA TRP A 757 -12.03 -19.81 -7.30
C TRP A 757 -13.41 -19.33 -7.75
N VAL A 758 -13.76 -19.57 -9.02
CA VAL A 758 -15.03 -19.08 -9.59
C VAL A 758 -16.25 -19.81 -9.05
N ASN A 759 -16.11 -21.06 -8.60
CA ASN A 759 -17.21 -21.89 -8.12
C ASN A 759 -17.11 -22.23 -6.62
N TYR A 760 -16.51 -21.35 -5.81
CA TYR A 760 -16.27 -21.60 -4.39
C TYR A 760 -17.55 -21.99 -3.62
N ASP A 761 -18.68 -21.39 -3.99
CA ASP A 761 -20.01 -21.61 -3.44
C ASP A 761 -20.54 -23.02 -3.70
N LYS A 762 -20.12 -23.65 -4.81
CA LYS A 762 -20.52 -25.01 -5.18
C LYS A 762 -19.66 -26.09 -4.50
N VAL A 763 -18.47 -25.73 -4.03
CA VAL A 763 -17.50 -26.65 -3.41
C VAL A 763 -17.95 -27.06 -2.02
N LEU A 764 -18.56 -26.17 -1.25
CA LEU A 764 -19.13 -26.52 0.05
C LEU A 764 -20.46 -27.27 -0.11
N LYS A 765 -20.80 -28.11 0.88
CA LYS A 765 -22.06 -28.86 0.94
C LYS A 765 -23.09 -28.19 1.83
#